data_AF-A0A0S7F2B7-F1
#
_entry.id   AF-A0A0S7F2B7-F1
#
_cell.length_a   1.000
_cell.length_b   1.000
_cell.length_c   1.000
_cell.angle_alpha   90.00
_cell.angle_beta   90.00
_cell.angle_gamma   90.00
#
_symmetry.space_group_name_H-M   'P 1'
#
loop_
_entity.id
_entity.type
_entity.pdbx_description
1 polymer ?
#
loop_
_entity_poly.entity_id
_entity_poly.type
_entity_poly.pdbx_seq_one_letter_code
_entity_poly.pdbx_strand_id
1 'polypeptide(L)'
;VNQDLDSIYNEYLHLREMITKQLNGLPADSEQAKFLHSELDIVNHKLGELQHLYKVYLDRLNALKDLLQKFNKAEDFIKAHEIRLMEKETSSDDPQELEIHWSALRNMKSELDQRRDLLTSMESDLAKAHYSNNQISDSFHKCDVDLSKYSELMNQLSNRWRQIQKQIDIRLSDLEKQKQQLTEYQQGRNLMEQWIDNTRKRQETLKTANITDRQTLTDHINQQKALHNEIKSRKDRLDDVLRNADTCATSIKNYELELASYSSGLGTLLNVPVKRTLLQSPASSVRREAGELQTHYIELLTRSSDYYKFLGDLGKNIDELKLRNTRIELLEEQLKRLQDDLENQKQKNGSLEGALANYKMELSQAKNELISVQEVKRTTVMQVNAAKESLDSTQGQMQLLTEELSRIKYQLEEEKRKRMLAEERFTTHQQECDTSTRSRMQELDAVNWIKINLEKSVKDKEHEIERLRMQLEEEERRRQKVESDISKTSKLAHDSQSKYTDLVLERDSLLSKLKMLEQDKNRNQRLEEELGRIKFSLETERRNKQHLQNERDSIHKELTSMKTQFQSREFQIRQCESDKGKADRERQSLNNEIERLRREIHTLEETYKRRLVISEKEASDLAMKKDALEREILRLKRPAMFNIQTQTDEKIMTIDPSKLVFDGVHRKVTAHQLCDCGIISKATLEMLLQGKKTVEEVAVDIQVSLKGTGIISGMKTSSQGKMPFTEAKHKKLLSPESAIMLLEAQAATGYIVDPAFNEKMPVDTACSRGIVDTEDRDVLLKAEAASTGFKDPYTGKVLSVGQAYKKGHIDKETAIRLLQAQESVGGIIDPVLSVYLPKDLALDRNLIDDDLYRALNKKPASYLDPATEEKITYTDLRRKCTFEPVSGLLLLPCFCLH
;
A
#
# COMPACT_ATOMS: atom_id res chain seq x y z
N VAL A 1 11.12 48.77 -35.91
CA VAL A 1 12.57 48.44 -35.86
C VAL A 1 13.28 48.90 -37.12
N ASN A 2 13.05 48.27 -38.29
CA ASN A 2 13.75 48.66 -39.53
C ASN A 2 13.55 50.15 -39.86
N GLN A 3 12.30 50.63 -39.88
CA GLN A 3 11.98 52.04 -40.11
C GLN A 3 12.69 53.01 -39.14
N ASP A 4 12.92 52.59 -37.89
CA ASP A 4 13.59 53.43 -36.88
C ASP A 4 15.11 53.44 -37.10
N LEU A 5 15.70 52.28 -37.41
CA LEU A 5 17.11 52.15 -37.80
C LEU A 5 17.39 52.91 -39.11
N ASP A 6 16.49 52.84 -40.08
CA ASP A 6 16.55 53.57 -41.34
C ASP A 6 16.45 55.08 -41.09
N SER A 7 15.59 55.55 -40.17
CA SER A 7 15.53 56.98 -39.77
C SER A 7 16.85 57.43 -39.16
N ILE A 8 17.34 56.72 -38.15
CA ILE A 8 18.60 57.04 -37.44
C ILE A 8 19.78 57.04 -38.43
N TYR A 9 19.84 56.06 -39.34
CA TYR A 9 20.88 56.00 -40.37
C TYR A 9 20.81 57.20 -41.32
N ASN A 10 19.61 57.61 -41.76
CA ASN A 10 19.42 58.80 -42.60
C ASN A 10 19.76 60.10 -41.86
N GLU A 11 19.48 60.20 -40.56
CA GLU A 11 19.86 61.33 -39.71
C GLU A 11 21.38 61.48 -39.61
N TYR A 12 22.12 60.40 -39.32
CA TYR A 12 23.59 60.42 -39.36
C TYR A 12 24.15 60.71 -40.76
N LEU A 13 23.48 60.25 -41.83
CA LEU A 13 23.89 60.55 -43.20
C LEU A 13 23.74 62.05 -43.53
N HIS A 14 22.62 62.67 -43.11
CA HIS A 14 22.39 64.11 -43.21
C HIS A 14 23.38 64.91 -42.36
N LEU A 15 23.72 64.44 -41.16
CA LEU A 15 24.70 65.07 -40.28
C LEU A 15 26.09 65.09 -40.94
N ARG A 16 26.51 63.94 -41.50
CA ARG A 16 27.74 63.81 -42.30
C ARG A 16 27.79 64.80 -43.45
N GLU A 17 26.69 64.94 -44.20
CA GLU A 17 26.61 65.91 -45.29
C GLU A 17 26.71 67.37 -44.81
N MET A 18 26.10 67.72 -43.67
CA MET A 18 26.21 69.07 -43.10
C MET A 18 27.64 69.40 -42.68
N ILE A 19 28.30 68.48 -41.96
CA ILE A 19 29.70 68.64 -41.53
C ILE A 19 30.61 68.78 -42.76
N THR A 20 30.41 67.94 -43.79
CA THR A 20 31.18 68.01 -45.05
C THR A 20 30.98 69.34 -45.78
N LYS A 21 29.74 69.86 -45.83
CA LYS A 21 29.41 71.16 -46.44
C LYS A 21 30.03 72.34 -45.68
N GLN A 22 30.15 72.25 -44.35
CA GLN A 22 30.83 73.27 -43.54
C GLN A 22 32.37 73.24 -43.70
N LEU A 23 32.97 72.04 -43.79
CA LEU A 23 34.41 71.87 -44.01
C LEU A 23 34.90 72.50 -45.32
N ASN A 24 34.11 72.41 -46.40
CA ASN A 24 34.44 73.00 -47.70
C ASN A 24 34.62 74.54 -47.70
N GLY A 25 34.24 75.25 -46.62
CA GLY A 25 34.38 76.70 -46.49
C GLY A 25 35.48 77.17 -45.52
N LEU A 26 36.25 76.25 -44.91
CA LEU A 26 37.19 76.56 -43.82
C LEU A 26 38.67 76.35 -44.22
N PRO A 27 39.61 77.17 -43.72
CA PRO A 27 41.05 76.89 -43.84
C PRO A 27 41.42 75.60 -43.08
N ALA A 28 42.18 74.71 -43.71
CA ALA A 28 42.51 73.38 -43.19
C ALA A 28 43.19 73.38 -41.81
N ASP A 29 44.00 74.40 -41.51
CA ASP A 29 44.71 74.52 -40.22
C ASP A 29 43.83 75.04 -39.07
N SER A 30 42.59 75.48 -39.33
CA SER A 30 41.67 75.98 -38.32
C SER A 30 41.36 74.92 -37.24
N GLU A 31 41.32 75.32 -35.97
CA GLU A 31 40.84 74.44 -34.89
C GLU A 31 39.39 73.99 -35.13
N GLN A 32 38.56 74.83 -35.76
CA GLN A 32 37.20 74.49 -36.14
C GLN A 32 37.17 73.42 -37.25
N ALA A 33 38.12 73.44 -38.20
CA ALA A 33 38.24 72.39 -39.21
C ALA A 33 38.71 71.07 -38.60
N LYS A 34 39.68 71.11 -37.67
CA LYS A 34 40.17 69.95 -36.92
C LYS A 34 39.07 69.31 -36.06
N PHE A 35 38.26 70.13 -35.38
CA PHE A 35 37.08 69.66 -34.65
C PHE A 35 36.05 68.99 -35.59
N LEU A 36 35.67 69.65 -36.70
CA LEU A 36 34.72 69.10 -37.67
C LEU A 36 35.22 67.81 -38.33
N HIS A 37 36.53 67.65 -38.54
CA HIS A 37 37.12 66.37 -38.97
C HIS A 37 36.92 65.27 -37.91
N SER A 38 37.19 65.54 -36.63
CA SER A 38 36.99 64.54 -35.57
C SER A 38 35.52 64.13 -35.41
N GLU A 39 34.58 65.06 -35.53
CA GLU A 39 33.13 64.75 -35.57
C GLU A 39 32.74 63.97 -36.82
N LEU A 40 33.32 64.28 -37.98
CA LEU A 40 33.09 63.54 -39.23
C LEU A 40 33.55 62.07 -39.11
N ASP A 41 34.69 61.82 -38.47
CA ASP A 41 35.20 60.47 -38.22
C ASP A 41 34.31 59.70 -37.23
N ILE A 42 33.83 60.35 -36.17
CA ILE A 42 32.85 59.76 -35.22
C ILE A 42 31.54 59.39 -35.94
N VAL A 43 31.03 60.28 -36.81
CA VAL A 43 29.82 60.03 -37.61
C VAL A 43 30.02 58.90 -38.62
N ASN A 44 31.16 58.86 -39.31
CA ASN A 44 31.49 57.77 -40.24
C ASN A 44 31.63 56.43 -39.51
N HIS A 45 32.26 56.41 -38.33
CA HIS A 45 32.37 55.21 -37.51
C HIS A 45 31.00 54.69 -37.08
N LYS A 46 30.10 55.56 -36.60
CA LYS A 46 28.72 55.19 -36.24
C LYS A 46 27.87 54.73 -37.42
N LEU A 47 28.04 55.32 -38.61
CA LEU A 47 27.39 54.83 -39.84
C LEU A 47 27.84 53.41 -40.19
N GLY A 48 29.12 53.09 -40.01
CA GLY A 48 29.66 51.74 -40.17
C GLY A 48 29.11 50.74 -39.14
N GLU A 49 29.11 51.11 -37.85
CA GLU A 49 28.52 50.29 -36.79
C GLU A 49 27.02 50.03 -37.03
N LEU A 50 26.25 51.04 -37.46
CA LEU A 50 24.82 50.90 -37.77
C LEU A 50 24.55 49.93 -38.94
N GLN A 51 25.36 49.97 -40.01
CA GLN A 51 25.25 49.00 -41.12
C GLN A 51 25.56 47.57 -40.66
N HIS A 52 26.59 47.38 -39.83
CA HIS A 52 26.91 46.08 -39.26
C HIS A 52 25.79 45.56 -38.35
N LEU A 53 25.28 46.43 -37.45
CA LEU A 53 24.16 46.12 -36.56
C LEU A 53 22.91 45.71 -37.34
N TYR A 54 22.54 46.44 -38.40
CA TYR A 54 21.38 46.12 -39.25
C TYR A 54 21.47 44.69 -39.79
N LYS A 55 22.63 44.32 -40.37
CA LYS A 55 22.86 42.97 -40.90
C LYS A 55 22.76 41.91 -39.80
N VAL A 56 23.48 42.08 -38.69
CA VAL A 56 23.49 41.13 -37.57
C VAL A 56 22.09 40.96 -36.96
N TYR A 57 21.31 42.04 -36.87
CA TYR A 57 19.94 42.00 -36.36
C TYR A 57 18.99 41.26 -37.32
N LEU A 58 19.14 41.47 -38.63
CA LEU A 58 18.38 40.75 -39.67
C LEU A 58 18.73 39.25 -39.70
N ASP A 59 20.02 38.90 -39.64
CA ASP A 59 20.48 37.50 -39.57
C ASP A 59 19.94 36.80 -38.30
N ARG A 60 19.94 37.50 -37.15
CA ARG A 60 19.31 37.02 -35.90
C ARG A 60 17.79 36.81 -36.04
N LEU A 61 17.08 37.75 -36.65
CA LEU A 61 15.62 37.65 -36.88
C LEU A 61 15.26 36.48 -37.81
N ASN A 62 16.04 36.26 -38.87
CA ASN A 62 15.83 35.14 -39.78
C ASN A 62 16.06 33.79 -39.07
N ALA A 63 17.16 33.66 -38.32
CA ALA A 63 17.42 32.45 -37.53
C ALA A 63 16.31 32.16 -36.50
N LEU A 64 15.80 33.18 -35.80
CA LEU A 64 14.68 33.06 -34.86
C LEU A 64 13.36 32.68 -35.55
N LYS A 65 13.09 33.21 -36.74
CA LYS A 65 11.89 32.89 -37.54
C LYS A 65 11.91 31.43 -38.01
N ASP A 66 13.03 30.96 -38.52
CA ASP A 66 13.18 29.58 -39.00
C ASP A 66 13.12 28.58 -37.82
N LEU A 67 13.79 28.92 -36.71
CA LEU A 67 13.68 28.19 -35.45
C LEU A 67 12.22 28.08 -34.96
N LEU A 68 11.47 29.19 -34.95
CA LEU A 68 10.07 29.20 -34.50
C LEU A 68 9.14 28.42 -35.45
N GLN A 69 9.41 28.43 -36.77
CA GLN A 69 8.71 27.56 -37.70
C GLN A 69 9.00 26.07 -37.45
N LYS A 70 10.23 25.72 -37.03
CA LYS A 70 10.60 24.35 -36.67
C LYS A 70 10.06 23.93 -35.29
N PHE A 71 10.00 24.84 -34.31
CA PHE A 71 9.34 24.59 -33.02
C PHE A 71 7.90 24.12 -33.20
N ASN A 72 7.10 24.82 -34.01
CA ASN A 72 5.71 24.41 -34.27
C ASN A 72 5.64 23.02 -34.94
N LYS A 73 6.47 22.76 -35.95
CA LYS A 73 6.54 21.44 -36.62
C LYS A 73 6.95 20.30 -35.68
N ALA A 74 7.82 20.57 -34.72
CA ALA A 74 8.25 19.59 -33.71
C ALA A 74 7.15 19.36 -32.67
N GLU A 75 6.52 20.43 -32.17
CA GLU A 75 5.43 20.38 -31.19
C GLU A 75 4.19 19.65 -31.74
N ASP A 76 3.78 19.92 -32.99
CA ASP A 76 2.67 19.22 -33.64
C ASP A 76 2.98 17.72 -33.82
N PHE A 77 4.22 17.39 -34.21
CA PHE A 77 4.67 16.00 -34.39
C PHE A 77 4.74 15.24 -33.07
N ILE A 78 5.31 15.86 -32.02
CA ILE A 78 5.36 15.33 -30.65
C ILE A 78 3.94 15.09 -30.13
N LYS A 79 3.03 16.06 -30.25
CA LYS A 79 1.61 15.91 -29.86
C LYS A 79 0.92 14.75 -30.58
N ALA A 80 1.14 14.57 -31.88
CA ALA A 80 0.56 13.46 -32.63
C ALA A 80 1.03 12.09 -32.12
N HIS A 81 2.29 11.99 -31.68
CA HIS A 81 2.85 10.76 -31.08
C HIS A 81 2.37 10.54 -29.64
N GLU A 82 2.29 11.61 -28.85
CA GLU A 82 1.69 11.62 -27.52
C GLU A 82 0.24 11.12 -27.54
N ILE A 83 -0.56 11.59 -28.49
CA ILE A 83 -1.95 11.16 -28.68
C ILE A 83 -2.04 9.69 -29.11
N ARG A 84 -1.29 9.26 -30.14
CA ARG A 84 -1.27 7.84 -30.58
C ARG A 84 -0.84 6.87 -29.47
N LEU A 85 0.03 7.31 -28.54
CA LEU A 85 0.41 6.53 -27.36
C LEU A 85 -0.66 6.50 -26.23
N MET A 86 -1.72 7.30 -26.33
CA MET A 86 -2.89 7.27 -25.43
C MET A 86 -4.12 6.56 -26.02
N GLU A 87 -4.19 6.34 -27.34
CA GLU A 87 -5.36 5.75 -28.03
C GLU A 87 -5.70 4.32 -27.58
N LYS A 88 -4.70 3.54 -27.17
CA LYS A 88 -4.87 2.16 -26.70
C LYS A 88 -4.89 2.11 -25.17
N GLU A 89 -6.07 1.87 -24.60
CA GLU A 89 -6.29 1.84 -23.16
C GLU A 89 -5.98 0.48 -22.51
N THR A 90 -6.07 -0.62 -23.29
CA THR A 90 -5.87 -2.01 -22.82
C THR A 90 -5.08 -2.87 -23.82
N SER A 91 -4.55 -3.98 -23.33
CA SER A 91 -4.01 -5.07 -24.15
C SER A 91 -5.10 -5.78 -24.97
N SER A 92 -4.70 -6.78 -25.76
CA SER A 92 -5.53 -7.89 -26.25
C SER A 92 -5.12 -9.23 -25.64
N ASP A 93 -5.98 -10.24 -25.72
CA ASP A 93 -5.70 -11.68 -25.55
C ASP A 93 -5.63 -12.46 -26.89
N ASP A 94 -5.72 -11.77 -28.04
CA ASP A 94 -5.40 -12.31 -29.37
C ASP A 94 -3.95 -11.99 -29.82
N PRO A 95 -3.11 -13.00 -30.12
CA PRO A 95 -1.79 -12.79 -30.71
C PRO A 95 -1.77 -12.00 -32.03
N GLN A 96 -2.85 -11.98 -32.84
CA GLN A 96 -2.88 -11.20 -34.08
C GLN A 96 -3.05 -9.70 -33.80
N GLU A 97 -3.99 -9.32 -32.93
CA GLU A 97 -4.10 -7.93 -32.46
C GLU A 97 -2.82 -7.41 -31.80
N LEU A 98 -2.09 -8.25 -31.06
CA LEU A 98 -0.79 -7.88 -30.49
C LEU A 98 0.27 -7.62 -31.56
N GLU A 99 0.30 -8.41 -32.65
CA GLU A 99 1.21 -8.17 -33.78
C GLU A 99 0.85 -6.89 -34.54
N ILE A 100 -0.44 -6.60 -34.72
CA ILE A 100 -0.92 -5.35 -35.33
C ILE A 100 -0.50 -4.15 -34.46
N HIS A 101 -0.60 -4.26 -33.13
CA HIS A 101 -0.16 -3.20 -32.22
C HIS A 101 1.36 -3.03 -32.20
N TRP A 102 2.13 -4.14 -32.18
CA TRP A 102 3.58 -4.12 -32.16
C TRP A 102 4.15 -3.52 -33.47
N SER A 103 3.60 -3.92 -34.63
CA SER A 103 3.95 -3.33 -35.91
C SER A 103 3.56 -1.85 -36.03
N ALA A 104 2.42 -1.43 -35.47
CA ALA A 104 2.05 -0.02 -35.41
C ALA A 104 3.03 0.83 -34.56
N LEU A 105 3.46 0.33 -33.40
CA LEU A 105 4.51 0.96 -32.59
C LEU A 105 5.88 0.98 -33.30
N ARG A 106 6.22 -0.09 -34.02
CA ARG A 106 7.47 -0.17 -34.79
C ARG A 106 7.50 0.84 -35.93
N ASN A 107 6.37 1.04 -36.60
CA ASN A 107 6.20 2.10 -37.61
C ASN A 107 6.35 3.49 -36.96
N MET A 108 5.66 3.74 -35.84
CA MET A 108 5.79 4.98 -35.07
C MET A 108 7.24 5.28 -34.65
N LYS A 109 8.00 4.27 -34.20
CA LYS A 109 9.43 4.42 -33.91
C LYS A 109 10.23 4.86 -35.14
N SER A 110 9.96 4.25 -36.30
CA SER A 110 10.63 4.63 -37.55
C SER A 110 10.25 6.04 -38.03
N GLU A 111 9.02 6.50 -37.78
CA GLU A 111 8.59 7.87 -38.05
C GLU A 111 9.38 8.88 -37.20
N LEU A 112 9.59 8.57 -35.90
CA LEU A 112 10.44 9.36 -35.00
C LEU A 112 11.90 9.36 -35.46
N ASP A 113 12.50 8.18 -35.68
CA ASP A 113 13.91 8.07 -36.08
C ASP A 113 14.19 8.82 -37.39
N GLN A 114 13.26 8.79 -38.37
CA GLN A 114 13.34 9.57 -39.61
C GLN A 114 13.23 11.09 -39.42
N ARG A 115 12.58 11.56 -38.35
CA ARG A 115 12.37 13.00 -38.08
C ARG A 115 13.36 13.59 -37.08
N ARG A 116 14.32 12.80 -36.58
CA ARG A 116 15.35 13.23 -35.62
C ARG A 116 16.15 14.45 -36.07
N ASP A 117 16.38 14.59 -37.38
CA ASP A 117 17.08 15.75 -37.96
C ASP A 117 16.34 17.09 -37.78
N LEU A 118 15.05 17.07 -37.44
CA LEU A 118 14.32 18.30 -37.09
C LEU A 118 14.91 18.94 -35.82
N LEU A 119 15.23 18.13 -34.80
CA LEU A 119 15.80 18.61 -33.54
C LEU A 119 17.22 19.17 -33.73
N THR A 120 18.09 18.45 -34.44
CA THR A 120 19.46 18.94 -34.72
C THR A 120 19.45 20.20 -35.61
N SER A 121 18.46 20.34 -36.49
CA SER A 121 18.23 21.55 -37.28
C SER A 121 17.68 22.73 -36.45
N MET A 122 17.02 22.46 -35.32
CA MET A 122 16.58 23.48 -34.35
C MET A 122 17.73 23.93 -33.45
N GLU A 123 18.53 22.99 -32.94
CA GLU A 123 19.81 23.27 -32.27
C GLU A 123 20.72 24.16 -33.14
N SER A 124 20.81 23.84 -34.43
CA SER A 124 21.58 24.64 -35.42
C SER A 124 21.07 26.07 -35.56
N ASP A 125 19.76 26.30 -35.64
CA ASP A 125 19.20 27.65 -35.81
C ASP A 125 19.26 28.47 -34.52
N LEU A 126 19.05 27.83 -33.36
CA LEU A 126 19.27 28.46 -32.06
C LEU A 126 20.74 28.88 -31.88
N ALA A 127 21.69 28.02 -32.28
CA ALA A 127 23.11 28.35 -32.29
C ALA A 127 23.45 29.53 -33.23
N LYS A 128 22.83 29.61 -34.42
CA LYS A 128 22.96 30.79 -35.32
C LYS A 128 22.42 32.07 -34.68
N ALA A 129 21.28 31.97 -33.99
CA ALA A 129 20.67 33.11 -33.31
C ALA A 129 21.54 33.62 -32.14
N HIS A 130 22.13 32.72 -31.34
CA HIS A 130 23.15 33.08 -30.35
C HIS A 130 24.42 33.67 -30.99
N TYR A 131 24.95 33.07 -32.06
CA TYR A 131 26.13 33.57 -32.76
C TYR A 131 25.91 34.98 -33.33
N SER A 132 24.71 35.27 -33.84
CA SER A 132 24.34 36.62 -34.29
C SER A 132 24.20 37.59 -33.10
N ASN A 133 23.58 37.17 -31.99
CA ASN A 133 23.47 38.00 -30.78
C ASN A 133 24.85 38.40 -30.22
N ASN A 134 25.81 37.48 -30.25
CA ASN A 134 27.17 37.71 -29.73
C ASN A 134 28.04 38.62 -30.63
N GLN A 135 27.67 38.81 -31.91
CA GLN A 135 28.35 39.73 -32.85
C GLN A 135 27.89 41.20 -32.72
N ILE A 136 26.89 41.48 -31.88
CA ILE A 136 26.50 42.86 -31.55
C ILE A 136 27.63 43.49 -30.74
N SER A 137 28.10 44.67 -31.15
CA SER A 137 29.14 45.44 -30.44
C SER A 137 28.64 45.86 -29.05
N ASP A 138 29.53 45.92 -28.05
CA ASP A 138 29.17 46.36 -26.68
C ASP A 138 28.79 47.86 -26.62
N SER A 139 28.98 48.61 -27.71
CA SER A 139 28.41 49.95 -27.91
C SER A 139 26.87 49.94 -28.03
N PHE A 140 26.25 48.78 -28.28
CA PHE A 140 24.80 48.60 -28.34
C PHE A 140 24.31 47.58 -27.29
N HIS A 141 23.10 47.80 -26.80
CA HIS A 141 22.54 46.95 -25.74
C HIS A 141 22.14 45.57 -26.28
N LYS A 142 22.88 44.53 -25.86
CA LYS A 142 22.56 43.12 -26.14
C LYS A 142 21.25 42.74 -25.47
N CYS A 143 20.23 42.43 -26.27
CA CYS A 143 18.90 42.10 -25.78
C CYS A 143 18.77 40.59 -25.53
N ASP A 144 19.14 40.16 -24.32
CA ASP A 144 19.35 38.75 -23.94
C ASP A 144 18.08 37.99 -23.47
N VAL A 145 16.90 38.61 -23.57
CA VAL A 145 15.72 38.19 -22.79
C VAL A 145 14.90 37.04 -23.42
N ASP A 146 15.17 36.63 -24.67
CA ASP A 146 14.38 35.59 -25.37
C ASP A 146 15.14 34.32 -25.76
N LEU A 147 16.46 34.37 -25.99
CA LEU A 147 17.23 33.19 -26.43
C LEU A 147 17.29 32.09 -25.35
N SER A 148 17.34 32.49 -24.08
CA SER A 148 17.23 31.58 -22.92
C SER A 148 15.92 30.80 -22.92
N LYS A 149 14.78 31.47 -23.18
CA LYS A 149 13.45 30.84 -23.29
C LYS A 149 13.38 29.84 -24.43
N TYR A 150 13.95 30.16 -25.59
CA TYR A 150 14.01 29.23 -26.71
C TYR A 150 14.93 28.03 -26.43
N SER A 151 16.03 28.21 -25.70
CA SER A 151 16.86 27.10 -25.21
C SER A 151 16.09 26.20 -24.23
N GLU A 152 15.32 26.78 -23.30
CA GLU A 152 14.48 26.01 -22.40
C GLU A 152 13.38 25.22 -23.15
N LEU A 153 12.66 25.87 -24.07
CA LEU A 153 11.67 25.20 -24.93
C LEU A 153 12.29 24.06 -25.75
N MET A 154 13.50 24.25 -26.27
CA MET A 154 14.22 23.20 -27.00
C MET A 154 14.56 22.01 -26.10
N ASN A 155 14.98 22.25 -24.86
CA ASN A 155 15.20 21.20 -23.87
C ASN A 155 13.89 20.47 -23.52
N GLN A 156 12.78 21.19 -23.31
CA GLN A 156 11.47 20.62 -23.00
C GLN A 156 10.96 19.69 -24.12
N LEU A 157 11.05 20.12 -25.39
CA LEU A 157 10.65 19.30 -26.55
C LEU A 157 11.58 18.10 -26.75
N SER A 158 12.90 18.29 -26.60
CA SER A 158 13.88 17.20 -26.71
C SER A 158 13.73 16.14 -25.61
N ASN A 159 13.28 16.55 -24.42
CA ASN A 159 12.92 15.64 -23.33
C ASN A 159 11.63 14.87 -23.63
N ARG A 160 10.56 15.54 -24.10
CA ARG A 160 9.32 14.87 -24.53
C ARG A 160 9.57 13.86 -25.65
N TRP A 161 10.34 14.24 -26.67
CA TRP A 161 10.78 13.33 -27.74
C TRP A 161 11.49 12.08 -27.21
N ARG A 162 12.44 12.26 -26.28
CA ARG A 162 13.19 11.15 -25.66
C ARG A 162 12.29 10.27 -24.79
N GLN A 163 11.29 10.85 -24.12
CA GLN A 163 10.30 10.13 -23.32
C GLN A 163 9.37 9.28 -24.20
N ILE A 164 8.92 9.82 -25.33
CA ILE A 164 8.12 9.10 -26.35
C ILE A 164 8.93 7.92 -26.90
N GLN A 165 10.17 8.14 -27.33
CA GLN A 165 11.05 7.07 -27.83
C GLN A 165 11.22 5.96 -26.78
N LYS A 166 11.55 6.32 -25.53
CA LYS A 166 11.70 5.37 -24.42
C LYS A 166 10.41 4.58 -24.16
N GLN A 167 9.25 5.21 -24.26
CA GLN A 167 7.95 4.55 -24.08
C GLN A 167 7.63 3.58 -25.21
N ILE A 168 7.95 3.92 -26.46
CA ILE A 168 7.81 2.99 -27.59
C ILE A 168 8.76 1.79 -27.42
N ASP A 169 10.01 2.03 -27.00
CA ASP A 169 11.00 0.97 -26.75
C ASP A 169 10.55 -0.01 -25.65
N ILE A 170 10.05 0.49 -24.51
CA ILE A 170 9.51 -0.35 -23.43
C ILE A 170 8.29 -1.14 -23.92
N ARG A 171 7.31 -0.47 -24.53
CA ARG A 171 6.08 -1.11 -25.00
C ARG A 171 6.33 -2.18 -26.07
N LEU A 172 7.29 -1.97 -26.97
CA LEU A 172 7.70 -2.98 -27.96
C LEU A 172 8.27 -4.24 -27.27
N SER A 173 9.14 -4.07 -26.27
CA SER A 173 9.73 -5.16 -25.49
C SER A 173 8.66 -5.93 -24.68
N ASP A 174 7.73 -5.24 -24.04
CA ASP A 174 6.70 -5.87 -23.23
C ASP A 174 5.65 -6.60 -24.08
N LEU A 175 5.25 -6.05 -25.23
CA LEU A 175 4.35 -6.73 -26.16
C LEU A 175 4.97 -7.99 -26.76
N GLU A 176 6.27 -7.98 -27.09
CA GLU A 176 6.99 -9.16 -27.60
C GLU A 176 7.05 -10.28 -26.55
N LYS A 177 7.42 -9.93 -25.31
CA LYS A 177 7.39 -10.82 -24.14
C LYS A 177 5.98 -11.34 -23.83
N GLN A 178 4.97 -10.47 -23.87
CA GLN A 178 3.58 -10.86 -23.61
C GLN A 178 3.06 -11.80 -24.71
N LYS A 179 3.36 -11.53 -25.98
CA LYS A 179 3.02 -12.40 -27.12
C LYS A 179 3.64 -13.79 -26.95
N GLN A 180 4.89 -13.89 -26.50
CA GLN A 180 5.51 -15.18 -26.15
C GLN A 180 4.70 -15.90 -25.05
N GLN A 181 4.48 -15.26 -23.90
CA GLN A 181 3.79 -15.87 -22.76
C GLN A 181 2.34 -16.28 -23.08
N LEU A 182 1.62 -15.47 -23.87
CA LEU A 182 0.28 -15.77 -24.36
C LEU A 182 0.30 -16.99 -25.29
N THR A 183 1.29 -17.09 -26.18
CA THR A 183 1.47 -18.24 -27.07
C THR A 183 1.77 -19.52 -26.27
N GLU A 184 2.65 -19.45 -25.28
CA GLU A 184 2.98 -20.57 -24.38
C GLU A 184 1.78 -21.01 -23.53
N TYR A 185 1.00 -20.07 -23.02
CA TYR A 185 -0.26 -20.34 -22.32
C TYR A 185 -1.29 -21.00 -23.25
N GLN A 186 -1.56 -20.43 -24.43
CA GLN A 186 -2.55 -20.96 -25.38
C GLN A 186 -2.18 -22.36 -25.88
N GLN A 187 -0.90 -22.63 -26.16
CA GLN A 187 -0.44 -23.97 -26.51
C GLN A 187 -0.65 -24.97 -25.36
N GLY A 188 -0.28 -24.59 -24.14
CA GLY A 188 -0.47 -25.42 -22.94
C GLY A 188 -1.95 -25.71 -22.65
N ARG A 189 -2.79 -24.67 -22.70
CA ARG A 189 -4.25 -24.76 -22.57
C ARG A 189 -4.83 -25.73 -23.60
N ASN A 190 -4.59 -25.50 -24.90
CA ASN A 190 -5.17 -26.28 -25.98
C ASN A 190 -4.81 -27.79 -25.85
N LEU A 191 -3.56 -28.10 -25.49
CA LEU A 191 -3.11 -29.48 -25.27
C LEU A 191 -3.75 -30.13 -24.03
N MET A 192 -4.01 -29.35 -22.98
CA MET A 192 -4.67 -29.84 -21.76
C MET A 192 -6.18 -30.03 -21.98
N GLU A 193 -6.84 -29.08 -22.65
CA GLU A 193 -8.27 -29.10 -22.98
C GLU A 193 -8.61 -30.31 -23.88
N GLN A 194 -7.81 -30.55 -24.92
CA GLN A 194 -7.92 -31.76 -25.76
C GLN A 194 -7.70 -33.06 -24.98
N TRP A 195 -6.75 -33.09 -24.03
CA TRP A 195 -6.53 -34.29 -23.20
C TRP A 195 -7.67 -34.52 -22.19
N ILE A 196 -8.23 -33.46 -21.59
CA ILE A 196 -9.43 -33.55 -20.73
C ILE A 196 -10.60 -34.13 -21.52
N ASP A 197 -10.88 -33.60 -22.72
CA ASP A 197 -11.99 -34.05 -23.55
C ASP A 197 -11.84 -35.50 -24.01
N ASN A 198 -10.64 -35.91 -24.43
CA ASN A 198 -10.36 -37.30 -24.82
C ASN A 198 -10.42 -38.26 -23.63
N THR A 199 -10.02 -37.82 -22.44
CA THR A 199 -10.11 -38.63 -21.21
C THR A 199 -11.54 -38.72 -20.69
N ARG A 200 -12.33 -37.63 -20.81
CA ARG A 200 -13.78 -37.62 -20.54
C ARG A 200 -14.50 -38.62 -21.45
N LYS A 201 -14.21 -38.61 -22.76
CA LYS A 201 -14.74 -39.59 -23.73
C LYS A 201 -14.40 -41.02 -23.33
N ARG A 202 -13.12 -41.32 -23.05
CA ARG A 202 -12.68 -42.65 -22.55
C ARG A 202 -13.44 -43.08 -21.29
N GLN A 203 -13.65 -42.17 -20.35
CA GLN A 203 -14.38 -42.47 -19.11
C GLN A 203 -15.86 -42.76 -19.35
N GLU A 204 -16.56 -42.01 -20.21
CA GLU A 204 -17.95 -42.32 -20.55
C GLU A 204 -18.05 -43.66 -21.31
N THR A 205 -17.10 -43.99 -22.21
CA THR A 205 -17.04 -45.32 -22.84
C THR A 205 -16.87 -46.46 -21.84
N LEU A 206 -16.05 -46.28 -20.79
CA LEU A 206 -15.91 -47.25 -19.70
C LEU A 206 -17.21 -47.43 -18.90
N LYS A 207 -17.98 -46.36 -18.68
CA LYS A 207 -19.28 -46.43 -17.98
C LYS A 207 -20.38 -47.11 -18.78
N THR A 208 -20.37 -46.99 -20.10
CA THR A 208 -21.38 -47.61 -20.99
C THR A 208 -21.08 -49.06 -21.35
N ALA A 209 -19.95 -49.61 -20.88
CA ALA A 209 -19.61 -51.01 -21.09
C ALA A 209 -20.44 -51.94 -20.17
N ASN A 210 -20.97 -53.01 -20.73
CA ASN A 210 -21.78 -53.98 -19.97
C ASN A 210 -20.90 -54.91 -19.15
N ILE A 211 -21.01 -54.82 -17.83
CA ILE A 211 -20.37 -55.74 -16.88
C ILE A 211 -21.24 -57.01 -16.80
N THR A 212 -20.77 -58.13 -17.34
CA THR A 212 -21.53 -59.39 -17.41
C THR A 212 -21.04 -60.47 -16.45
N ASP A 213 -19.79 -60.40 -16.00
CA ASP A 213 -19.17 -61.41 -15.13
C ASP A 213 -18.10 -60.81 -14.19
N ARG A 214 -17.50 -61.65 -13.34
CA ARG A 214 -16.47 -61.19 -12.39
C ARG A 214 -15.15 -60.81 -13.09
N GLN A 215 -14.83 -61.44 -14.23
CA GLN A 215 -13.61 -61.14 -14.97
C GLN A 215 -13.71 -59.76 -15.65
N THR A 216 -14.78 -59.51 -16.42
CA THR A 216 -15.05 -58.19 -17.02
C THR A 216 -15.13 -57.07 -15.97
N LEU A 217 -15.71 -57.31 -14.79
CA LEU A 217 -15.65 -56.35 -13.68
C LEU A 217 -14.22 -56.11 -13.19
N THR A 218 -13.42 -57.17 -13.01
CA THR A 218 -12.01 -57.05 -12.58
C THR A 218 -11.19 -56.25 -13.59
N ASP A 219 -11.42 -56.48 -14.88
CA ASP A 219 -10.74 -55.78 -15.96
C ASP A 219 -11.19 -54.33 -16.09
N HIS A 220 -12.47 -54.01 -15.88
CA HIS A 220 -12.96 -52.63 -15.78
C HIS A 220 -12.42 -51.90 -14.54
N ILE A 221 -12.31 -52.56 -13.38
CA ILE A 221 -11.65 -52.00 -12.18
C ILE A 221 -10.18 -51.66 -12.51
N ASN A 222 -9.46 -52.53 -13.21
CA ASN A 222 -8.08 -52.30 -13.62
C ASN A 222 -7.93 -51.17 -14.64
N GLN A 223 -8.80 -51.12 -15.66
CA GLN A 223 -8.83 -50.03 -16.65
C GLN A 223 -9.15 -48.68 -16.02
N GLN A 224 -10.16 -48.62 -15.13
CA GLN A 224 -10.53 -47.40 -14.42
C GLN A 224 -9.43 -46.96 -13.44
N LYS A 225 -8.74 -47.91 -12.77
CA LYS A 225 -7.57 -47.63 -11.92
C LYS A 225 -6.41 -47.02 -12.71
N ALA A 226 -6.15 -47.55 -13.91
CA ALA A 226 -5.13 -47.00 -14.82
C ALA A 226 -5.49 -45.57 -15.27
N LEU A 227 -6.74 -45.34 -15.70
CA LEU A 227 -7.24 -44.02 -16.11
C LEU A 227 -7.26 -43.02 -14.95
N HIS A 228 -7.61 -43.45 -13.73
CA HIS A 228 -7.54 -42.59 -12.54
C HIS A 228 -6.09 -42.17 -12.21
N ASN A 229 -5.14 -43.10 -12.31
CA ASN A 229 -3.71 -42.80 -12.13
C ASN A 229 -3.16 -41.89 -13.25
N GLU A 230 -3.62 -42.06 -14.50
CA GLU A 230 -3.29 -41.16 -15.62
C GLU A 230 -3.78 -39.73 -15.35
N ILE A 231 -5.01 -39.56 -14.87
CA ILE A 231 -5.53 -38.23 -14.50
C ILE A 231 -4.70 -37.66 -13.36
N LYS A 232 -4.47 -38.42 -12.29
CA LYS A 232 -3.73 -37.97 -11.11
C LYS A 232 -2.29 -37.53 -11.45
N SER A 233 -1.61 -38.22 -12.38
CA SER A 233 -0.27 -37.85 -12.85
C SER A 233 -0.24 -36.65 -13.78
N ARG A 234 -1.38 -36.19 -14.29
CA ARG A 234 -1.50 -34.97 -15.11
C ARG A 234 -1.67 -33.68 -14.32
N LYS A 235 -1.81 -33.74 -12.99
CA LYS A 235 -1.89 -32.55 -12.12
C LYS A 235 -0.74 -31.58 -12.37
N ASP A 236 0.49 -32.06 -12.42
CA ASP A 236 1.68 -31.19 -12.51
C ASP A 236 1.66 -30.34 -13.79
N ARG A 237 1.17 -30.90 -14.90
CA ARG A 237 1.02 -30.17 -16.18
C ARG A 237 -0.17 -29.21 -16.20
N LEU A 238 -1.22 -29.46 -15.40
CA LEU A 238 -2.24 -28.44 -15.16
C LEU A 238 -1.63 -27.30 -14.34
N ASP A 239 -0.91 -27.61 -13.27
CA ASP A 239 -0.25 -26.61 -12.43
C ASP A 239 0.80 -25.80 -13.22
N ASP A 240 1.44 -26.36 -14.24
CA ASP A 240 2.26 -25.62 -15.23
C ASP A 240 1.41 -24.65 -16.07
N VAL A 241 0.30 -25.11 -16.67
CA VAL A 241 -0.60 -24.25 -17.48
C VAL A 241 -1.20 -23.12 -16.65
N LEU A 242 -1.56 -23.37 -15.39
CA LEU A 242 -2.05 -22.35 -14.46
C LEU A 242 -0.96 -21.31 -14.13
N ARG A 243 0.30 -21.75 -13.91
CA ARG A 243 1.44 -20.85 -13.71
C ARG A 243 1.73 -20.00 -14.96
N ASN A 244 1.60 -20.56 -16.15
CA ASN A 244 1.72 -19.80 -17.41
C ASN A 244 0.58 -18.79 -17.56
N ALA A 245 -0.65 -19.15 -17.19
CA ALA A 245 -1.81 -18.25 -17.20
C ALA A 245 -1.62 -17.06 -16.25
N ASP A 246 -1.20 -17.30 -15.00
CA ASP A 246 -0.92 -16.22 -14.04
C ASP A 246 0.27 -15.36 -14.46
N THR A 247 1.30 -15.94 -15.07
CA THR A 247 2.45 -15.20 -15.62
C THR A 247 2.01 -14.27 -16.75
N CYS A 248 1.26 -14.79 -17.73
CA CYS A 248 0.69 -14.01 -18.83
C CYS A 248 -0.26 -12.91 -18.33
N ALA A 249 -1.19 -13.25 -17.43
CA ALA A 249 -2.12 -12.28 -16.84
C ALA A 249 -1.42 -11.21 -15.98
N THR A 250 -0.26 -11.53 -15.39
CA THR A 250 0.58 -10.55 -14.70
C THR A 250 1.28 -9.63 -15.68
N SER A 251 1.84 -10.15 -16.78
CA SER A 251 2.50 -9.31 -17.79
C SER A 251 1.50 -8.39 -18.51
N ILE A 252 0.30 -8.88 -18.86
CA ILE A 252 -0.80 -8.05 -19.36
C ILE A 252 -1.14 -6.93 -18.38
N LYS A 253 -1.32 -7.25 -17.09
CA LYS A 253 -1.67 -6.25 -16.07
C LYS A 253 -0.56 -5.22 -15.85
N ASN A 254 0.71 -5.61 -15.96
CA ASN A 254 1.84 -4.68 -15.88
C ASN A 254 1.84 -3.71 -17.06
N TYR A 255 1.64 -4.21 -18.29
CA TYR A 255 1.51 -3.38 -19.48
C TYR A 255 0.33 -2.41 -19.38
N GLU A 256 -0.85 -2.87 -18.92
CA GLU A 256 -2.01 -2.02 -18.64
C GLU A 256 -1.72 -0.95 -17.57
N LEU A 257 -0.91 -1.26 -16.55
CA LEU A 257 -0.49 -0.30 -15.54
C LEU A 257 0.46 0.77 -16.11
N GLU A 258 1.38 0.39 -17.00
CA GLU A 258 2.27 1.34 -17.69
C GLU A 258 1.51 2.25 -18.66
N LEU A 259 0.57 1.69 -19.45
CA LEU A 259 -0.37 2.48 -20.27
C LEU A 259 -1.12 3.51 -19.41
N ALA A 260 -1.72 3.05 -18.31
CA ALA A 260 -2.50 3.89 -17.41
C ALA A 260 -1.64 4.96 -16.70
N SER A 261 -0.38 4.65 -16.38
CA SER A 261 0.59 5.58 -15.79
C SER A 261 0.99 6.67 -16.79
N TYR A 262 1.44 6.28 -17.99
CA TYR A 262 1.85 7.22 -19.03
C TYR A 262 0.71 8.17 -19.41
N SER A 263 -0.47 7.62 -19.74
CA SER A 263 -1.64 8.43 -20.11
C SER A 263 -2.13 9.31 -18.95
N SER A 264 -1.92 8.94 -17.68
CA SER A 264 -2.22 9.81 -16.54
C SER A 264 -1.26 10.99 -16.45
N GLY A 265 0.05 10.76 -16.56
CA GLY A 265 1.05 11.83 -16.54
C GLY A 265 0.89 12.78 -17.73
N LEU A 266 0.63 12.23 -18.92
CA LEU A 266 0.41 13.00 -20.13
C LEU A 266 -0.90 13.80 -20.09
N GLY A 267 -1.96 13.25 -19.50
CA GLY A 267 -3.22 13.97 -19.23
C GLY A 267 -3.02 15.18 -18.29
N THR A 268 -2.15 15.06 -17.29
CA THR A 268 -1.75 16.18 -16.43
C THR A 268 -0.93 17.23 -17.18
N LEU A 269 0.04 16.82 -18.01
CA LEU A 269 0.89 17.73 -18.79
C LEU A 269 0.10 18.50 -19.88
N LEU A 270 -0.81 17.82 -20.58
CA LEU A 270 -1.58 18.40 -21.69
C LEU A 270 -2.91 19.06 -21.25
N ASN A 271 -3.30 18.93 -19.97
CA ASN A 271 -4.62 19.31 -19.45
C ASN A 271 -5.82 18.69 -20.21
N VAL A 272 -5.61 17.57 -20.93
CA VAL A 272 -6.65 16.86 -21.67
C VAL A 272 -7.31 15.80 -20.76
N PRO A 273 -8.64 15.82 -20.57
CA PRO A 273 -9.32 14.80 -19.77
C PRO A 273 -9.36 13.46 -20.53
N VAL A 274 -8.44 12.55 -20.18
CA VAL A 274 -8.40 11.18 -20.70
C VAL A 274 -9.67 10.42 -20.31
N LYS A 275 -10.58 10.24 -21.27
CA LYS A 275 -11.85 9.52 -21.11
C LYS A 275 -11.64 8.01 -21.07
N ARG A 276 -11.23 7.48 -19.91
CA ARG A 276 -11.08 6.03 -19.71
C ARG A 276 -12.39 5.29 -19.97
N THR A 277 -12.40 4.40 -20.97
CA THR A 277 -13.48 3.46 -21.21
C THR A 277 -13.38 2.31 -20.21
N LEU A 278 -14.50 1.82 -19.69
CA LEU A 278 -14.55 0.63 -18.84
C LEU A 278 -14.47 -0.65 -19.70
N LEU A 279 -13.30 -0.86 -20.31
CA LEU A 279 -12.94 -2.09 -21.00
C LEU A 279 -12.60 -3.20 -20.00
N GLN A 280 -12.99 -4.43 -20.30
CA GLN A 280 -12.62 -5.60 -19.50
C GLN A 280 -11.16 -5.99 -19.80
N SER A 281 -10.30 -5.92 -18.78
CA SER A 281 -8.89 -6.34 -18.89
C SER A 281 -8.77 -7.79 -19.38
N PRO A 282 -7.96 -8.10 -20.42
CA PRO A 282 -7.74 -9.47 -20.88
C PRO A 282 -7.08 -10.37 -19.81
N ALA A 283 -6.38 -9.78 -18.84
CA ALA A 283 -5.87 -10.50 -17.66
C ALA A 283 -6.99 -11.04 -16.74
N SER A 284 -8.25 -10.65 -16.94
CA SER A 284 -9.41 -11.31 -16.32
C SER A 284 -9.91 -12.50 -17.16
N SER A 285 -9.84 -12.39 -18.49
CA SER A 285 -10.22 -13.44 -19.44
C SER A 285 -9.33 -14.68 -19.27
N VAL A 286 -8.02 -14.51 -19.39
CA VAL A 286 -6.99 -15.58 -19.24
C VAL A 286 -7.14 -16.33 -17.90
N ARG A 287 -7.41 -15.63 -16.80
CA ARG A 287 -7.59 -16.28 -15.48
C ARG A 287 -8.93 -16.98 -15.32
N ARG A 288 -10.01 -16.48 -15.93
CA ARG A 288 -11.29 -17.18 -16.02
C ARG A 288 -11.13 -18.50 -16.77
N GLU A 289 -10.54 -18.46 -17.97
CA GLU A 289 -10.30 -19.66 -18.79
C GLU A 289 -9.42 -20.69 -18.07
N ALA A 290 -8.38 -20.24 -17.37
CA ALA A 290 -7.54 -21.10 -16.53
C ALA A 290 -8.32 -21.75 -15.37
N GLY A 291 -9.20 -21.00 -14.70
CA GLY A 291 -10.09 -21.52 -13.64
C GLY A 291 -11.16 -22.49 -14.16
N GLU A 292 -11.70 -22.25 -15.36
CA GLU A 292 -12.60 -23.15 -16.05
C GLU A 292 -11.88 -24.47 -16.41
N LEU A 293 -10.66 -24.40 -16.96
CA LEU A 293 -9.84 -25.58 -17.25
C LEU A 293 -9.52 -26.39 -15.97
N GLN A 294 -9.19 -25.70 -14.86
CA GLN A 294 -8.98 -26.33 -13.55
C GLN A 294 -10.25 -27.03 -13.04
N THR A 295 -11.41 -26.39 -13.19
CA THR A 295 -12.72 -26.94 -12.78
C THR A 295 -13.03 -28.22 -13.56
N HIS A 296 -12.88 -28.20 -14.89
CA HIS A 296 -13.09 -29.39 -15.73
C HIS A 296 -12.17 -30.56 -15.37
N TYR A 297 -10.92 -30.28 -14.97
CA TYR A 297 -10.00 -31.31 -14.47
C TYR A 297 -10.42 -31.87 -13.10
N ILE A 298 -10.83 -31.01 -12.16
CA ILE A 298 -11.31 -31.43 -10.83
C ILE A 298 -12.58 -32.29 -10.96
N GLU A 299 -13.51 -31.92 -11.84
CA GLU A 299 -14.66 -32.75 -12.16
C GLU A 299 -14.26 -34.12 -12.71
N LEU A 300 -13.35 -34.16 -13.69
CA LEU A 300 -12.87 -35.40 -14.30
C LEU A 300 -12.21 -36.32 -13.25
N LEU A 301 -11.34 -35.77 -12.39
CA LEU A 301 -10.68 -36.49 -11.31
C LEU A 301 -11.70 -37.02 -10.27
N THR A 302 -12.70 -36.23 -9.90
CA THR A 302 -13.73 -36.59 -8.92
C THR A 302 -14.65 -37.68 -9.47
N ARG A 303 -15.23 -37.46 -10.67
CA ARG A 303 -16.03 -38.47 -11.39
C ARG A 303 -15.24 -39.79 -11.56
N SER A 304 -13.93 -39.70 -11.80
CA SER A 304 -13.03 -40.85 -11.93
C SER A 304 -12.80 -41.60 -10.61
N SER A 305 -12.55 -40.87 -9.53
CA SER A 305 -12.48 -41.39 -8.16
C SER A 305 -13.75 -42.16 -7.80
N ASP A 306 -14.91 -41.56 -8.04
CA ASP A 306 -16.17 -42.07 -7.49
C ASP A 306 -16.71 -43.25 -8.29
N TYR A 307 -16.47 -43.27 -9.61
CA TYR A 307 -16.70 -44.46 -10.43
C TYR A 307 -15.74 -45.62 -10.06
N TYR A 308 -14.48 -45.32 -9.70
CA TYR A 308 -13.55 -46.35 -9.20
C TYR A 308 -14.01 -46.97 -7.86
N LYS A 309 -14.50 -46.15 -6.92
CA LYS A 309 -15.12 -46.62 -5.66
C LYS A 309 -16.34 -47.50 -5.95
N PHE A 310 -17.26 -47.02 -6.79
CA PHE A 310 -18.48 -47.73 -7.20
C PHE A 310 -18.18 -49.13 -7.78
N LEU A 311 -17.20 -49.25 -8.69
CA LEU A 311 -16.79 -50.56 -9.22
C LEU A 311 -16.20 -51.48 -8.14
N GLY A 312 -15.44 -50.92 -7.19
CA GLY A 312 -14.92 -51.67 -6.04
C GLY A 312 -16.02 -52.19 -5.10
N ASP A 313 -17.05 -51.39 -4.84
CA ASP A 313 -18.19 -51.79 -4.02
C ASP A 313 -19.12 -52.78 -4.76
N LEU A 314 -19.30 -52.62 -6.07
CA LEU A 314 -19.95 -53.62 -6.94
C LEU A 314 -19.22 -54.97 -6.90
N GLY A 315 -17.89 -54.96 -6.84
CA GLY A 315 -17.07 -56.16 -6.66
C GLY A 315 -17.39 -56.89 -5.34
N LYS A 316 -17.38 -56.15 -4.21
CA LYS A 316 -17.76 -56.70 -2.90
C LYS A 316 -19.16 -57.30 -2.92
N ASN A 317 -20.13 -56.61 -3.53
CA ASN A 317 -21.51 -57.08 -3.63
C ASN A 317 -21.62 -58.40 -4.42
N ILE A 318 -20.85 -58.57 -5.50
CA ILE A 318 -20.83 -59.83 -6.28
C ILE A 318 -20.18 -60.96 -5.48
N ASP A 319 -19.09 -60.70 -4.76
CA ASP A 319 -18.43 -61.73 -3.94
C ASP A 319 -19.27 -62.07 -2.68
N GLU A 320 -20.01 -61.12 -2.11
CA GLU A 320 -21.04 -61.39 -1.09
C GLU A 320 -22.19 -62.26 -1.63
N LEU A 321 -22.69 -61.97 -2.83
CA LEU A 321 -23.73 -62.78 -3.47
C LEU A 321 -23.24 -64.21 -3.73
N LYS A 322 -21.98 -64.39 -4.11
CA LYS A 322 -21.35 -65.72 -4.23
C LYS A 322 -21.29 -66.44 -2.90
N LEU A 323 -20.85 -65.78 -1.83
CA LEU A 323 -20.81 -66.36 -0.49
C LEU A 323 -22.21 -66.76 0.00
N ARG A 324 -23.23 -65.94 -0.29
CA ARG A 324 -24.64 -66.25 0.00
C ARG A 324 -25.12 -67.46 -0.81
N ASN A 325 -24.81 -67.55 -2.11
CA ASN A 325 -25.17 -68.70 -2.95
C ASN A 325 -24.51 -69.99 -2.46
N THR A 326 -23.20 -70.00 -2.19
CA THR A 326 -22.52 -71.19 -1.63
C THR A 326 -23.06 -71.61 -0.26
N ARG A 327 -23.61 -70.65 0.51
CA ARG A 327 -24.29 -70.95 1.78
C ARG A 327 -25.71 -71.51 1.55
N ILE A 328 -26.40 -71.10 0.50
CA ILE A 328 -27.68 -71.68 0.08
C ILE A 328 -27.45 -73.12 -0.39
N GLU A 329 -26.50 -73.36 -1.28
CA GLU A 329 -26.11 -74.70 -1.76
C GLU A 329 -25.78 -75.65 -0.58
N LEU A 330 -25.00 -75.19 0.40
CA LEU A 330 -24.69 -75.96 1.61
C LEU A 330 -25.93 -76.24 2.49
N LEU A 331 -26.85 -75.29 2.60
CA LEU A 331 -28.10 -75.47 3.35
C LEU A 331 -29.08 -76.41 2.62
N GLU A 332 -29.14 -76.36 1.29
CA GLU A 332 -29.90 -77.29 0.46
C GLU A 332 -29.35 -78.70 0.57
N GLU A 333 -28.02 -78.88 0.59
CA GLU A 333 -27.43 -80.20 0.82
C GLU A 333 -27.66 -80.72 2.25
N GLN A 334 -27.63 -79.84 3.27
CA GLN A 334 -27.99 -80.20 4.64
C GLN A 334 -29.47 -80.60 4.76
N LEU A 335 -30.38 -79.85 4.12
CA LEU A 335 -31.80 -80.18 4.06
C LEU A 335 -32.03 -81.54 3.37
N LYS A 336 -31.31 -81.82 2.28
CA LYS A 336 -31.37 -83.12 1.60
C LYS A 336 -30.90 -84.27 2.49
N ARG A 337 -29.75 -84.14 3.16
CA ARG A 337 -29.26 -85.14 4.11
C ARG A 337 -30.26 -85.40 5.24
N LEU A 338 -30.90 -84.35 5.77
CA LEU A 338 -31.96 -84.47 6.77
C LEU A 338 -33.24 -85.14 6.24
N GLN A 339 -33.58 -84.96 4.95
CA GLN A 339 -34.68 -85.69 4.30
C GLN A 339 -34.34 -87.18 4.14
N ASP A 340 -33.12 -87.50 3.69
CA ASP A 340 -32.64 -88.88 3.55
C ASP A 340 -32.61 -89.60 4.92
N ASP A 341 -32.12 -88.95 5.97
CA ASP A 341 -32.14 -89.47 7.35
C ASP A 341 -33.57 -89.69 7.89
N LEU A 342 -34.50 -88.78 7.60
CA LEU A 342 -35.88 -88.88 8.06
C LEU A 342 -36.64 -90.02 7.34
N GLU A 343 -36.39 -90.23 6.05
CA GLU A 343 -36.93 -91.38 5.32
C GLU A 343 -36.30 -92.70 5.79
N ASN A 344 -35.00 -92.72 6.12
CA ASN A 344 -34.34 -93.87 6.76
C ASN A 344 -34.97 -94.22 8.12
N GLN A 345 -35.24 -93.23 8.99
CA GLN A 345 -35.93 -93.45 10.27
C GLN A 345 -37.38 -93.93 10.07
N LYS A 346 -38.07 -93.43 9.04
CA LYS A 346 -39.42 -93.87 8.66
C LYS A 346 -39.46 -95.32 8.19
N GLN A 347 -38.50 -95.76 7.37
CA GLN A 347 -38.32 -97.17 7.01
C GLN A 347 -38.02 -98.04 8.25
N LYS A 348 -37.17 -97.54 9.16
CA LYS A 348 -36.80 -98.23 10.40
C LYS A 348 -37.97 -98.36 11.38
N ASN A 349 -38.82 -97.36 11.49
CA ASN A 349 -40.07 -97.46 12.26
C ASN A 349 -41.02 -98.49 11.65
N GLY A 350 -41.17 -98.51 10.33
CA GLY A 350 -41.98 -99.53 9.65
C GLY A 350 -41.50 -100.97 9.88
N SER A 351 -40.19 -101.21 9.92
CA SER A 351 -39.64 -102.54 10.25
C SER A 351 -39.80 -102.91 11.73
N LEU A 352 -39.70 -101.93 12.64
CA LEU A 352 -39.99 -102.11 14.08
C LEU A 352 -41.48 -102.38 14.34
N GLU A 353 -42.39 -101.71 13.62
CA GLU A 353 -43.83 -101.98 13.68
C GLU A 353 -44.17 -103.38 13.16
N GLY A 354 -43.52 -103.82 12.08
CA GLY A 354 -43.62 -105.20 11.58
C GLY A 354 -43.13 -106.24 12.61
N ALA A 355 -41.99 -105.99 13.27
CA ALA A 355 -41.51 -106.84 14.35
C ALA A 355 -42.47 -106.87 15.55
N LEU A 356 -43.06 -105.72 15.92
CA LEU A 356 -44.09 -105.61 16.96
C LEU A 356 -45.38 -106.37 16.61
N ALA A 357 -45.75 -106.45 15.34
CA ALA A 357 -46.86 -107.29 14.88
C ALA A 357 -46.54 -108.79 15.04
N ASN A 358 -45.34 -109.22 14.66
CA ASN A 358 -44.89 -110.61 14.82
C ASN A 358 -44.84 -111.02 16.31
N TYR A 359 -44.23 -110.22 17.18
CA TYR A 359 -44.19 -110.52 18.63
C TYR A 359 -45.59 -110.56 19.27
N LYS A 360 -46.56 -109.76 18.78
CA LYS A 360 -47.97 -109.88 19.22
C LYS A 360 -48.60 -111.20 18.78
N MET A 361 -48.22 -111.73 17.62
CA MET A 361 -48.70 -113.03 17.14
C MET A 361 -48.11 -114.17 17.98
N GLU A 362 -46.79 -114.19 18.18
CA GLU A 362 -46.09 -115.16 19.05
C GLU A 362 -46.65 -115.17 20.48
N LEU A 363 -46.89 -113.99 21.07
CA LEU A 363 -47.49 -113.86 22.40
C LEU A 363 -48.91 -114.47 22.49
N SER A 364 -49.66 -114.48 21.38
CA SER A 364 -50.99 -115.10 21.34
C SER A 364 -50.92 -116.62 21.12
N GLN A 365 -49.89 -117.14 20.45
CA GLN A 365 -49.60 -118.57 20.37
C GLN A 365 -49.17 -119.12 21.74
N ALA A 366 -48.18 -118.51 22.39
CA ALA A 366 -47.69 -118.93 23.72
C ALA A 366 -48.79 -118.90 24.81
N LYS A 367 -49.78 -117.99 24.69
CA LYS A 367 -50.96 -117.97 25.57
C LYS A 367 -51.84 -119.21 25.43
N ASN A 368 -51.96 -119.78 24.24
CA ASN A 368 -52.75 -121.00 24.00
C ASN A 368 -52.02 -122.25 24.54
N GLU A 369 -50.69 -122.28 24.45
CA GLU A 369 -49.86 -123.37 25.01
C GLU A 369 -49.89 -123.41 26.55
N LEU A 370 -49.93 -122.26 27.21
CA LEU A 370 -49.99 -122.19 28.68
C LEU A 370 -51.27 -122.84 29.26
N ILE A 371 -52.37 -122.83 28.50
CA ILE A 371 -53.66 -123.39 28.93
C ILE A 371 -53.60 -124.92 28.99
N SER A 372 -53.01 -125.59 27.99
CA SER A 372 -52.94 -127.07 27.99
C SER A 372 -52.01 -127.62 29.08
N VAL A 373 -50.95 -126.89 29.44
CA VAL A 373 -50.02 -127.27 30.52
C VAL A 373 -50.69 -127.23 31.90
N GLN A 374 -51.73 -126.41 32.11
CA GLN A 374 -52.44 -126.36 33.40
C GLN A 374 -53.32 -127.60 33.67
N GLU A 375 -53.86 -128.25 32.65
CA GLU A 375 -54.70 -129.46 32.83
C GLU A 375 -53.87 -130.69 33.20
N VAL A 376 -52.67 -130.86 32.61
CA VAL A 376 -51.76 -131.99 32.90
C VAL A 376 -51.25 -131.97 34.35
N LYS A 377 -51.20 -130.80 35.00
CA LYS A 377 -50.67 -130.64 36.36
C LYS A 377 -51.56 -131.19 37.49
N ARG A 378 -52.75 -131.71 37.18
CA ARG A 378 -53.79 -132.05 38.18
C ARG A 378 -53.82 -133.51 38.65
N THR A 379 -52.98 -134.40 38.09
CA THR A 379 -53.12 -135.87 38.25
C THR A 379 -51.89 -136.62 38.78
N THR A 380 -50.77 -135.96 39.07
CA THR A 380 -49.47 -136.63 39.34
C THR A 380 -48.78 -136.16 40.64
N VAL A 381 -49.52 -136.13 41.76
CA VAL A 381 -49.02 -135.68 43.09
C VAL A 381 -49.21 -136.76 44.18
N MET A 382 -49.25 -138.04 43.81
CA MET A 382 -49.20 -139.17 44.75
C MET A 382 -48.03 -140.10 44.40
N GLN A 383 -47.21 -140.40 45.41
CA GLN A 383 -45.98 -141.22 45.41
C GLN A 383 -44.74 -140.55 44.80
N VAL A 384 -43.53 -140.59 45.41
CA VAL A 384 -43.08 -140.76 46.81
C VAL A 384 -41.73 -140.02 46.88
N ASN A 385 -41.36 -139.47 48.05
CA ASN A 385 -40.02 -138.92 48.30
C ASN A 385 -39.43 -139.56 49.58
N ALA A 386 -38.09 -139.59 49.68
CA ALA A 386 -37.30 -140.13 50.82
C ALA A 386 -37.36 -141.67 51.01
N ALA A 387 -36.36 -142.33 51.62
CA ALA A 387 -35.31 -141.79 52.49
C ALA A 387 -33.95 -142.52 52.43
N LYS A 388 -32.93 -141.81 52.92
CA LYS A 388 -31.66 -142.31 53.47
C LYS A 388 -31.18 -141.23 54.47
N GLU A 389 -30.60 -141.50 55.64
CA GLU A 389 -30.05 -142.74 56.21
C GLU A 389 -30.36 -142.86 57.71
N SER A 390 -30.21 -144.06 58.28
CA SER A 390 -29.62 -144.22 59.62
C SER A 390 -29.00 -145.62 59.80
N LEU A 391 -28.00 -145.69 60.67
CA LEU A 391 -27.33 -146.88 61.24
C LEU A 391 -27.43 -146.69 62.78
N ASP A 392 -27.29 -147.65 63.67
CA ASP A 392 -26.66 -148.99 63.62
C ASP A 392 -27.21 -149.88 64.77
N SER A 393 -27.08 -151.21 64.71
CA SER A 393 -27.37 -152.09 65.87
C SER A 393 -26.85 -153.55 65.78
N THR A 394 -25.53 -153.72 65.96
CA THR A 394 -24.90 -154.90 66.62
C THR A 394 -24.96 -156.30 65.97
N GLN A 395 -24.03 -157.16 66.43
CA GLN A 395 -23.61 -158.44 65.84
C GLN A 395 -23.76 -159.58 66.86
N GLY A 396 -24.12 -160.80 66.44
CA GLY A 396 -24.22 -161.92 67.38
C GLY A 396 -24.47 -163.31 66.80
N GLN A 397 -23.42 -163.97 66.28
CA GLN A 397 -23.27 -165.44 66.31
C GLN A 397 -21.81 -165.82 66.01
N MET A 398 -21.28 -166.85 66.69
CA MET A 398 -19.85 -167.18 66.73
C MET A 398 -19.64 -168.62 67.20
N GLN A 399 -18.48 -169.20 66.89
CA GLN A 399 -17.90 -170.44 67.44
C GLN A 399 -18.66 -171.77 67.22
N LEU A 400 -18.04 -172.65 66.42
CA LEU A 400 -17.55 -173.94 66.94
C LEU A 400 -16.28 -174.33 66.17
N LEU A 401 -15.11 -173.96 66.71
CA LEU A 401 -13.79 -174.39 66.19
C LEU A 401 -12.75 -174.39 67.33
N THR A 402 -13.10 -175.08 68.41
CA THR A 402 -12.41 -174.95 69.71
C THR A 402 -11.26 -175.94 69.90
N GLU A 403 -11.23 -177.06 69.17
CA GLU A 403 -10.30 -178.18 69.45
C GLU A 403 -9.07 -178.25 68.51
N GLU A 404 -9.14 -177.72 67.28
CA GLU A 404 -7.97 -177.71 66.36
C GLU A 404 -6.86 -176.72 66.77
N LEU A 405 -7.16 -175.81 67.71
CA LEU A 405 -6.23 -174.78 68.22
C LEU A 405 -4.90 -175.35 68.74
N SER A 406 -4.88 -176.62 69.15
CA SER A 406 -3.68 -177.34 69.59
C SER A 406 -2.59 -177.45 68.50
N ARG A 407 -2.96 -177.52 67.21
CA ARG A 407 -2.00 -177.81 66.12
C ARG A 407 -1.41 -176.58 65.43
N ILE A 408 -2.16 -175.48 65.39
CA ILE A 408 -1.75 -174.26 64.65
C ILE A 408 -0.73 -173.42 65.44
N LYS A 409 -0.70 -173.54 66.78
CA LYS A 409 0.07 -172.65 67.67
C LYS A 409 1.58 -172.60 67.38
N TYR A 410 2.17 -173.68 66.85
CA TYR A 410 3.59 -173.75 66.49
C TYR A 410 3.94 -172.97 65.20
N GLN A 411 3.03 -172.92 64.22
CA GLN A 411 3.29 -172.27 62.92
C GLN A 411 3.12 -170.73 62.96
N LEU A 412 2.58 -170.19 64.07
CA LEU A 412 2.26 -168.77 64.19
C LEU A 412 3.47 -167.89 64.55
N GLU A 413 4.53 -168.43 65.17
CA GLU A 413 5.64 -167.61 65.66
C GLU A 413 6.64 -167.23 64.55
N GLU A 414 6.83 -168.08 63.54
CA GLU A 414 7.82 -167.84 62.49
C GLU A 414 7.40 -166.72 61.51
N GLU A 415 6.10 -166.63 61.18
CA GLU A 415 5.57 -165.54 60.33
C GLU A 415 5.45 -164.18 61.05
N LYS A 416 5.43 -164.15 62.39
CA LYS A 416 5.46 -162.87 63.12
C LYS A 416 6.76 -162.11 62.87
N ARG A 417 7.88 -162.80 62.68
CA ARG A 417 9.21 -162.16 62.52
C ARG A 417 9.39 -161.43 61.19
N LYS A 418 8.61 -161.76 60.16
CA LYS A 418 8.72 -161.17 58.81
C LYS A 418 7.93 -159.86 58.66
N ARG A 419 6.77 -159.73 59.34
CA ARG A 419 5.87 -158.57 59.23
C ARG A 419 6.52 -157.25 59.67
N MET A 420 7.20 -157.25 60.82
CA MET A 420 7.81 -156.07 61.44
C MET A 420 8.71 -155.26 60.48
N LEU A 421 9.54 -155.94 59.69
CA LEU A 421 10.53 -155.31 58.79
C LEU A 421 9.93 -154.65 57.54
N ALA A 422 8.67 -154.95 57.20
CA ALA A 422 7.95 -154.30 56.12
C ALA A 422 7.22 -153.02 56.61
N GLU A 423 6.71 -153.07 57.83
CA GLU A 423 5.90 -152.04 58.48
C GLU A 423 6.75 -150.78 58.76
N GLU A 424 7.97 -150.97 59.25
CA GLU A 424 8.95 -149.91 59.53
C GLU A 424 9.35 -149.10 58.27
N ARG A 425 9.39 -149.73 57.09
CA ARG A 425 9.76 -149.04 55.83
C ARG A 425 8.65 -148.13 55.30
N PHE A 426 7.39 -148.51 55.50
CA PHE A 426 6.24 -147.70 55.08
C PHE A 426 6.13 -146.41 55.89
N THR A 427 6.40 -146.45 57.20
CA THR A 427 6.30 -145.27 58.07
C THR A 427 7.34 -144.20 57.75
N THR A 428 8.56 -144.57 57.35
CA THR A 428 9.58 -143.60 56.89
C THR A 428 9.14 -142.83 55.65
N HIS A 429 8.64 -143.52 54.62
CA HIS A 429 8.33 -142.87 53.32
C HIS A 429 7.09 -141.96 53.40
N GLN A 430 6.14 -142.28 54.28
CA GLN A 430 5.01 -141.42 54.61
C GLN A 430 5.48 -140.03 55.13
N GLN A 431 6.46 -140.00 56.03
CA GLN A 431 6.95 -138.77 56.65
C GLN A 431 7.71 -137.86 55.65
N GLU A 432 8.38 -138.44 54.66
CA GLU A 432 9.06 -137.69 53.58
C GLU A 432 8.04 -136.96 52.68
N CYS A 433 6.94 -137.62 52.31
CA CYS A 433 5.83 -137.01 51.57
C CYS A 433 5.15 -135.88 52.37
N ASP A 434 4.86 -136.13 53.65
CA ASP A 434 4.17 -135.16 54.52
C ASP A 434 5.04 -133.92 54.83
N THR A 435 6.37 -134.05 54.81
CA THR A 435 7.28 -132.91 54.99
C THR A 435 7.49 -132.11 53.70
N SER A 436 7.67 -132.78 52.56
CA SER A 436 7.76 -132.12 51.25
C SER A 436 6.50 -131.29 50.92
N THR A 437 5.32 -131.82 51.24
CA THR A 437 4.04 -131.13 51.02
C THR A 437 3.90 -129.87 51.88
N ARG A 438 4.43 -129.87 53.11
CA ARG A 438 4.41 -128.70 54.00
C ARG A 438 5.35 -127.57 53.53
N SER A 439 6.52 -127.89 52.95
CA SER A 439 7.43 -126.88 52.38
C SER A 439 6.74 -126.07 51.28
N ARG A 440 6.10 -126.77 50.33
CA ARG A 440 5.41 -126.13 49.20
C ARG A 440 4.26 -125.21 49.61
N MET A 441 3.58 -125.50 50.72
CA MET A 441 2.53 -124.62 51.25
C MET A 441 3.14 -123.29 51.73
N GLN A 442 4.24 -123.33 52.47
CA GLN A 442 4.93 -122.14 53.00
C GLN A 442 5.51 -121.26 51.87
N GLU A 443 6.03 -121.88 50.81
CA GLU A 443 6.48 -121.19 49.59
C GLU A 443 5.32 -120.45 48.90
N LEU A 444 4.14 -121.08 48.79
CA LEU A 444 2.96 -120.49 48.16
C LEU A 444 2.41 -119.30 48.97
N ASP A 445 2.34 -119.42 50.30
CA ASP A 445 1.89 -118.34 51.18
C ASP A 445 2.84 -117.13 51.14
N ALA A 446 4.16 -117.36 51.08
CA ALA A 446 5.15 -116.30 50.92
C ALA A 446 5.00 -115.55 49.58
N VAL A 447 4.77 -116.28 48.47
CA VAL A 447 4.53 -115.67 47.15
C VAL A 447 3.23 -114.84 47.14
N ASN A 448 2.16 -115.32 47.77
CA ASN A 448 0.91 -114.57 47.91
C ASN A 448 1.10 -113.26 48.71
N TRP A 449 1.89 -113.28 49.79
CA TRP A 449 2.21 -112.07 50.56
C TRP A 449 2.99 -111.03 49.73
N ILE A 450 3.97 -111.48 48.94
CA ILE A 450 4.74 -110.61 48.03
C ILE A 450 3.83 -110.00 46.97
N LYS A 451 2.92 -110.79 46.38
CA LYS A 451 1.94 -110.33 45.39
C LYS A 451 1.07 -109.20 45.95
N ILE A 452 0.49 -109.37 47.14
CA ILE A 452 -0.40 -108.38 47.77
C ILE A 452 0.34 -107.06 48.04
N ASN A 453 1.59 -107.13 48.49
CA ASN A 453 2.44 -105.94 48.66
C ASN A 453 2.69 -105.20 47.34
N LEU A 454 2.97 -105.92 46.25
CA LEU A 454 3.19 -105.32 44.94
C LEU A 454 1.90 -104.70 44.37
N GLU A 455 0.75 -105.38 44.47
CA GLU A 455 -0.55 -104.84 44.05
C GLU A 455 -0.92 -103.56 44.80
N LYS A 456 -0.61 -103.48 46.11
CA LYS A 456 -0.75 -102.23 46.87
C LYS A 456 0.21 -101.15 46.37
N SER A 457 1.49 -101.48 46.20
CA SER A 457 2.49 -100.51 45.74
C SER A 457 2.23 -100.00 44.32
N VAL A 458 1.54 -100.76 43.47
CA VAL A 458 1.08 -100.30 42.15
C VAL A 458 -0.03 -99.26 42.32
N LYS A 459 -1.07 -99.55 43.11
CA LYS A 459 -2.17 -98.61 43.37
C LYS A 459 -1.70 -97.30 44.01
N ASP A 460 -0.78 -97.38 44.98
CA ASP A 460 -0.17 -96.21 45.60
C ASP A 460 0.60 -95.34 44.57
N LYS A 461 1.11 -95.93 43.48
CA LYS A 461 1.75 -95.21 42.36
C LYS A 461 0.77 -94.74 41.29
N GLU A 462 -0.30 -95.48 41.00
CA GLU A 462 -1.39 -95.04 40.12
C GLU A 462 -2.07 -93.78 40.67
N HIS A 463 -2.35 -93.76 41.98
CA HIS A 463 -2.88 -92.57 42.65
C HIS A 463 -1.92 -91.37 42.61
N GLU A 464 -0.61 -91.60 42.68
CA GLU A 464 0.38 -90.52 42.56
C GLU A 464 0.49 -89.97 41.14
N ILE A 465 0.45 -90.83 40.12
CA ILE A 465 0.42 -90.43 38.70
C ILE A 465 -0.81 -89.55 38.44
N GLU A 466 -1.97 -89.90 39.00
CA GLU A 466 -3.20 -89.12 38.82
C GLU A 466 -3.16 -87.76 39.56
N ARG A 467 -2.53 -87.69 40.75
CA ARG A 467 -2.25 -86.41 41.41
C ARG A 467 -1.36 -85.50 40.56
N LEU A 468 -0.29 -86.05 39.98
CA LEU A 468 0.64 -85.31 39.12
C LEU A 468 -0.02 -84.84 37.81
N ARG A 469 -0.94 -85.63 37.23
CA ARG A 469 -1.75 -85.23 36.07
C ARG A 469 -2.64 -84.03 36.37
N MET A 470 -3.39 -84.05 37.48
CA MET A 470 -4.23 -82.91 37.88
C MET A 470 -3.41 -81.64 38.17
N GLN A 471 -2.20 -81.79 38.73
CA GLN A 471 -1.29 -80.66 38.94
C GLN A 471 -0.77 -80.10 37.60
N LEU A 472 -0.44 -80.95 36.63
CA LEU A 472 0.00 -80.52 35.30
C LEU A 472 -1.11 -79.75 34.56
N GLU A 473 -2.34 -80.27 34.55
CA GLU A 473 -3.47 -79.61 33.87
C GLU A 473 -3.85 -78.26 34.54
N GLU A 474 -3.72 -78.16 35.87
CA GLU A 474 -3.88 -76.92 36.60
C GLU A 474 -2.80 -75.88 36.24
N GLU A 475 -1.52 -76.29 36.12
CA GLU A 475 -0.44 -75.41 35.68
C GLU A 475 -0.53 -75.05 34.19
N GLU A 476 -1.04 -75.93 33.33
CA GLU A 476 -1.35 -75.59 31.93
C GLU A 476 -2.46 -74.54 31.84
N ARG A 477 -3.54 -74.69 32.62
CA ARG A 477 -4.62 -73.69 32.71
C ARG A 477 -4.13 -72.36 33.31
N ARG A 478 -3.17 -72.38 34.25
CA ARG A 478 -2.48 -71.16 34.74
C ARG A 478 -1.60 -70.51 33.67
N ARG A 479 -0.79 -71.29 32.94
CA ARG A 479 0.03 -70.82 31.82
C ARG A 479 -0.83 -70.13 30.76
N GLN A 480 -1.90 -70.78 30.30
CA GLN A 480 -2.83 -70.22 29.31
C GLN A 480 -3.44 -68.88 29.78
N LYS A 481 -3.76 -68.75 31.07
CA LYS A 481 -4.26 -67.49 31.64
C LYS A 481 -3.18 -66.39 31.61
N VAL A 482 -1.97 -66.69 32.06
CA VAL A 482 -0.84 -65.75 32.04
C VAL A 482 -0.49 -65.34 30.60
N GLU A 483 -0.50 -66.26 29.65
CA GLU A 483 -0.26 -66.01 28.22
C GLU A 483 -1.37 -65.15 27.58
N SER A 484 -2.63 -65.36 27.99
CA SER A 484 -3.76 -64.49 27.64
C SER A 484 -3.59 -63.07 28.20
N ASP A 485 -3.12 -62.94 29.44
CA ASP A 485 -2.93 -61.63 30.09
C ASP A 485 -1.69 -60.89 29.54
N ILE A 486 -0.60 -61.59 29.24
CA ILE A 486 0.55 -61.06 28.48
C ILE A 486 0.10 -60.59 27.08
N SER A 487 -0.76 -61.35 26.41
CA SER A 487 -1.31 -60.96 25.11
C SER A 487 -2.17 -59.70 25.18
N LYS A 488 -2.88 -59.46 26.30
CA LYS A 488 -3.65 -58.23 26.54
C LYS A 488 -2.73 -57.04 26.83
N THR A 489 -1.75 -57.20 27.71
CA THR A 489 -0.81 -56.12 28.05
C THR A 489 0.10 -55.76 26.89
N SER A 490 0.52 -56.72 26.06
CA SER A 490 1.27 -56.47 24.83
C SER A 490 0.47 -55.69 23.79
N LYS A 491 -0.85 -55.94 23.67
CA LYS A 491 -1.74 -55.14 22.81
C LYS A 491 -1.92 -53.72 23.35
N LEU A 492 -2.20 -53.57 24.65
CA LEU A 492 -2.26 -52.27 25.32
C LEU A 492 -0.97 -51.44 25.16
N ALA A 493 0.20 -52.10 25.27
CA ALA A 493 1.49 -51.46 25.03
C ALA A 493 1.62 -50.99 23.57
N HIS A 494 1.35 -51.86 22.59
CA HIS A 494 1.37 -51.52 21.17
C HIS A 494 0.39 -50.37 20.82
N ASP A 495 -0.84 -50.43 21.33
CA ASP A 495 -1.87 -49.40 21.13
C ASP A 495 -1.44 -48.05 21.75
N SER A 496 -0.75 -48.07 22.90
CA SER A 496 -0.20 -46.86 23.52
C SER A 496 0.98 -46.29 22.72
N GLN A 497 1.82 -47.17 22.14
CA GLN A 497 2.96 -46.79 21.31
C GLN A 497 2.53 -46.24 19.95
N SER A 498 1.47 -46.79 19.34
CA SER A 498 0.83 -46.20 18.15
C SER A 498 0.35 -44.79 18.48
N LYS A 499 -0.50 -44.63 19.51
CA LYS A 499 -1.05 -43.32 19.91
C LYS A 499 0.05 -42.30 20.23
N TYR A 500 1.15 -42.71 20.87
CA TYR A 500 2.30 -41.84 21.08
C TYR A 500 2.97 -41.41 19.77
N THR A 501 3.13 -42.34 18.82
CA THR A 501 3.69 -42.07 17.48
C THR A 501 2.77 -41.13 16.68
N ASP A 502 1.46 -41.37 16.72
CA ASP A 502 0.43 -40.53 16.09
C ASP A 502 0.46 -39.09 16.65
N LEU A 503 0.55 -38.94 17.98
CA LEU A 503 0.70 -37.64 18.65
C LEU A 503 2.01 -36.92 18.32
N VAL A 504 3.11 -37.65 18.13
CA VAL A 504 4.40 -37.09 17.69
C VAL A 504 4.32 -36.59 16.25
N LEU A 505 3.66 -37.34 15.35
CA LEU A 505 3.43 -36.92 13.97
C LEU A 505 2.48 -35.70 13.90
N GLU A 506 1.45 -35.65 14.75
CA GLU A 506 0.57 -34.48 14.86
C GLU A 506 1.32 -33.25 15.39
N ARG A 507 2.13 -33.41 16.45
CA ARG A 507 3.03 -32.36 16.97
C ARG A 507 3.91 -31.78 15.86
N ASP A 508 4.55 -32.62 15.06
CA ASP A 508 5.48 -32.18 14.02
C ASP A 508 4.76 -31.58 12.80
N SER A 509 3.53 -32.02 12.52
CA SER A 509 2.62 -31.35 11.59
C SER A 509 2.23 -29.95 12.09
N LEU A 510 1.89 -29.81 13.36
CA LEU A 510 1.54 -28.53 13.99
C LEU A 510 2.73 -27.57 14.07
N LEU A 511 3.92 -28.07 14.43
CA LEU A 511 5.16 -27.29 14.45
C LEU A 511 5.50 -26.77 13.03
N SER A 512 5.31 -27.61 12.01
CA SER A 512 5.49 -27.22 10.61
C SER A 512 4.47 -26.16 10.17
N LYS A 513 3.19 -26.31 10.55
CA LYS A 513 2.14 -25.30 10.29
C LYS A 513 2.45 -23.97 10.98
N LEU A 514 2.89 -23.99 12.24
CA LEU A 514 3.31 -22.79 12.97
C LEU A 514 4.48 -22.08 12.28
N LYS A 515 5.48 -22.84 11.80
CA LYS A 515 6.60 -22.28 11.04
C LYS A 515 6.16 -21.62 9.72
N MET A 516 5.19 -22.20 9.01
CA MET A 516 4.59 -21.58 7.81
C MET A 516 3.82 -20.30 8.18
N LEU A 517 2.99 -20.33 9.24
CA LEU A 517 2.25 -19.15 9.71
C LEU A 517 3.18 -18.00 10.15
N GLU A 518 4.32 -18.31 10.77
CA GLU A 518 5.34 -17.31 11.10
C GLU A 518 5.98 -16.72 9.82
N GLN A 519 6.22 -17.54 8.79
CA GLN A 519 6.71 -17.05 7.49
C GLN A 519 5.68 -16.17 6.77
N ASP A 520 4.40 -16.58 6.74
CA ASP A 520 3.33 -15.80 6.13
C ASP A 520 3.05 -14.50 6.89
N LYS A 521 3.13 -14.50 8.23
CA LYS A 521 3.09 -13.30 9.07
C LYS A 521 4.23 -12.33 8.73
N ASN A 522 5.47 -12.82 8.62
CA ASN A 522 6.61 -12.01 8.20
C ASN A 522 6.48 -11.49 6.75
N ARG A 523 5.84 -12.25 5.86
CA ARG A 523 5.51 -11.82 4.49
C ARG A 523 4.45 -10.72 4.49
N ASN A 524 3.39 -10.88 5.27
CA ASN A 524 2.32 -9.90 5.41
C ASN A 524 2.83 -8.59 6.00
N GLN A 525 3.70 -8.64 7.01
CA GLN A 525 4.33 -7.43 7.57
C GLN A 525 5.12 -6.64 6.50
N ARG A 526 5.88 -7.33 5.63
CA ARG A 526 6.57 -6.67 4.49
C ARG A 526 5.59 -6.04 3.51
N LEU A 527 4.47 -6.71 3.21
CA LEU A 527 3.41 -6.18 2.35
C LEU A 527 2.70 -4.97 3.01
N GLU A 528 2.52 -4.96 4.32
CA GLU A 528 1.98 -3.82 5.07
C GLU A 528 2.93 -2.62 5.05
N GLU A 529 4.24 -2.85 5.18
CA GLU A 529 5.25 -1.80 4.99
C GLU A 529 5.29 -1.27 3.56
N GLU A 530 5.20 -2.14 2.54
CA GLU A 530 5.12 -1.73 1.13
C GLU A 530 3.85 -0.93 0.84
N LEU A 531 2.71 -1.37 1.36
CA LEU A 531 1.46 -0.60 1.32
C LEU A 531 1.58 0.73 2.09
N GLY A 532 2.35 0.79 3.18
CA GLY A 532 2.69 2.03 3.88
C GLY A 532 3.50 2.99 3.01
N ARG A 533 4.57 2.49 2.38
CA ARG A 533 5.41 3.24 1.42
C ARG A 533 4.60 3.76 0.24
N ILE A 534 3.73 2.92 -0.34
CA ILE A 534 2.83 3.30 -1.45
C ILE A 534 1.78 4.32 -1.01
N LYS A 535 1.16 4.17 0.18
CA LYS A 535 0.21 5.15 0.73
C LYS A 535 0.86 6.52 0.96
N PHE A 536 2.09 6.55 1.48
CA PHE A 536 2.85 7.78 1.65
C PHE A 536 3.11 8.45 0.29
N SER A 537 3.61 7.70 -0.70
CA SER A 537 3.85 8.20 -2.06
C SER A 537 2.57 8.68 -2.77
N LEU A 538 1.42 8.04 -2.51
CA LEU A 538 0.13 8.45 -3.07
C LEU A 538 -0.38 9.74 -2.41
N GLU A 539 -0.15 9.91 -1.10
CA GLU A 539 -0.52 11.12 -0.38
C GLU A 539 0.40 12.31 -0.73
N THR A 540 1.69 12.09 -0.99
CA THR A 540 2.56 13.14 -1.56
C THR A 540 2.10 13.54 -2.96
N GLU A 541 1.76 12.59 -3.84
CA GLU A 541 1.21 12.91 -5.16
C GLU A 541 -0.15 13.61 -5.10
N ARG A 542 -1.00 13.27 -4.11
CA ARG A 542 -2.26 13.98 -3.88
C ARG A 542 -2.02 15.43 -3.44
N ARG A 543 -0.98 15.71 -2.66
CA ARG A 543 -0.55 17.07 -2.27
C ARG A 543 0.04 17.82 -3.46
N ASN A 544 0.91 17.19 -4.25
CA ASN A 544 1.47 17.77 -5.48
C ASN A 544 0.36 18.18 -6.45
N LYS A 545 -0.64 17.32 -6.67
CA LYS A 545 -1.83 17.64 -7.48
C LYS A 545 -2.62 18.83 -6.91
N GLN A 546 -2.79 18.90 -5.58
CA GLN A 546 -3.49 20.03 -4.96
C GLN A 546 -2.70 21.33 -5.08
N HIS A 547 -1.36 21.29 -5.01
CA HIS A 547 -0.48 22.44 -5.24
C HIS A 547 -0.67 23.01 -6.65
N LEU A 548 -0.48 22.17 -7.68
CA LEU A 548 -0.66 22.54 -9.09
C LEU A 548 -2.07 23.10 -9.37
N GLN A 549 -3.09 22.56 -8.71
CA GLN A 549 -4.46 23.06 -8.84
C GLN A 549 -4.66 24.42 -8.13
N ASN A 550 -4.01 24.66 -6.99
CA ASN A 550 -4.02 25.95 -6.31
C ASN A 550 -3.27 27.03 -7.11
N GLU A 551 -2.12 26.68 -7.72
CA GLU A 551 -1.35 27.56 -8.60
C GLU A 551 -2.15 27.98 -9.82
N ARG A 552 -2.76 27.01 -10.52
CA ARG A 552 -3.72 27.27 -11.61
C ARG A 552 -4.80 28.27 -11.20
N ASP A 553 -5.36 28.11 -9.99
CA ASP A 553 -6.43 28.95 -9.48
C ASP A 553 -5.93 30.33 -8.99
N SER A 554 -4.64 30.50 -8.67
CA SER A 554 -4.02 31.80 -8.45
C SER A 554 -3.79 32.52 -9.78
N ILE A 555 -3.12 31.87 -10.73
CA ILE A 555 -2.86 32.38 -12.09
C ILE A 555 -4.18 32.80 -12.77
N HIS A 556 -5.26 32.04 -12.59
CA HIS A 556 -6.58 32.40 -13.11
C HIS A 556 -7.18 33.67 -12.46
N LYS A 557 -6.99 33.88 -11.15
CA LYS A 557 -7.41 35.11 -10.44
C LYS A 557 -6.56 36.30 -10.86
N GLU A 558 -5.25 36.11 -11.00
CA GLU A 558 -4.29 37.13 -11.45
C GLU A 558 -4.58 37.56 -12.89
N LEU A 559 -4.80 36.61 -13.81
CA LEU A 559 -5.25 36.87 -15.19
C LEU A 559 -6.57 37.65 -15.21
N THR A 560 -7.51 37.29 -14.34
CA THR A 560 -8.81 37.99 -14.23
C THR A 560 -8.64 39.41 -13.68
N SER A 561 -7.78 39.62 -12.68
CA SER A 561 -7.46 40.94 -12.12
C SER A 561 -6.72 41.83 -13.11
N MET A 562 -5.74 41.29 -13.84
CA MET A 562 -5.10 42.00 -14.94
C MET A 562 -6.13 42.39 -16.02
N LYS A 563 -7.02 41.48 -16.40
CA LYS A 563 -8.08 41.76 -17.39
C LYS A 563 -9.01 42.91 -16.97
N THR A 564 -9.47 42.94 -15.72
CA THR A 564 -10.32 44.04 -15.23
C THR A 564 -9.54 45.36 -15.09
N GLN A 565 -8.27 45.30 -14.71
CA GLN A 565 -7.38 46.49 -14.70
C GLN A 565 -7.16 47.05 -16.11
N PHE A 566 -6.91 46.21 -17.12
CA PHE A 566 -6.79 46.64 -18.51
C PHE A 566 -8.09 47.28 -19.02
N GLN A 567 -9.26 46.66 -18.76
CA GLN A 567 -10.56 47.24 -19.12
C GLN A 567 -10.83 48.59 -18.43
N SER A 568 -10.42 48.74 -17.16
CA SER A 568 -10.52 50.02 -16.44
C SER A 568 -9.60 51.09 -17.03
N ARG A 569 -8.36 50.74 -17.40
CA ARG A 569 -7.42 51.65 -18.08
C ARG A 569 -7.91 52.05 -19.47
N GLU A 570 -8.44 51.13 -20.27
CA GLU A 570 -9.08 51.46 -21.56
C GLU A 570 -10.21 52.48 -21.39
N PHE A 571 -11.08 52.28 -20.39
CA PHE A 571 -12.18 53.21 -20.12
C PHE A 571 -11.66 54.60 -19.74
N GLN A 572 -10.65 54.68 -18.86
CA GLN A 572 -10.01 55.94 -18.46
C GLN A 572 -9.36 56.65 -19.66
N ILE A 573 -8.65 55.92 -20.53
CA ILE A 573 -8.04 56.49 -21.75
C ILE A 573 -9.11 57.11 -22.65
N ARG A 574 -10.18 56.38 -22.97
CA ARG A 574 -11.30 56.88 -23.80
C ARG A 574 -11.99 58.09 -23.17
N GLN A 575 -12.06 58.16 -21.84
CA GLN A 575 -12.57 59.33 -21.13
C GLN A 575 -11.63 60.53 -21.27
N CYS A 576 -10.33 60.36 -21.06
CA CYS A 576 -9.32 61.41 -21.26
C CYS A 576 -9.27 61.92 -22.70
N GLU A 577 -9.42 61.04 -23.70
CA GLU A 577 -9.54 61.42 -25.12
C GLU A 577 -10.79 62.26 -25.40
N SER A 578 -11.94 61.86 -24.83
CA SER A 578 -13.20 62.61 -24.91
C SER A 578 -13.09 64.00 -24.28
N ASP A 579 -12.49 64.10 -23.09
CA ASP A 579 -12.34 65.36 -22.35
C ASP A 579 -11.30 66.28 -23.00
N LYS A 580 -10.18 65.74 -23.50
CA LYS A 580 -9.24 66.47 -24.37
C LYS A 580 -9.97 67.00 -25.61
N GLY A 581 -10.78 66.17 -26.25
CA GLY A 581 -11.61 66.55 -27.40
C GLY A 581 -12.69 67.60 -27.08
N LYS A 582 -13.04 67.85 -25.82
CA LYS A 582 -13.86 69.03 -25.40
C LYS A 582 -12.97 70.27 -25.27
N ALA A 583 -11.87 70.17 -24.54
CA ALA A 583 -10.92 71.26 -24.34
C ALA A 583 -10.31 71.80 -25.65
N ASP A 584 -10.04 70.94 -26.63
CA ASP A 584 -9.58 71.34 -27.97
C ASP A 584 -10.65 72.18 -28.72
N ARG A 585 -11.94 71.82 -28.60
CA ARG A 585 -13.06 72.60 -29.17
C ARG A 585 -13.27 73.94 -28.45
N GLU A 586 -13.18 73.96 -27.13
CA GLU A 586 -13.26 75.19 -26.33
C GLU A 586 -12.10 76.14 -26.67
N ARG A 587 -10.86 75.64 -26.74
CA ARG A 587 -9.70 76.42 -27.19
C ARG A 587 -9.89 76.98 -28.60
N GLN A 588 -10.45 76.19 -29.53
CA GLN A 588 -10.70 76.66 -30.90
C GLN A 588 -11.81 77.73 -30.95
N SER A 589 -12.86 77.60 -30.13
CA SER A 589 -13.90 78.63 -29.98
C SER A 589 -13.32 79.94 -29.42
N LEU A 590 -12.54 79.86 -28.34
CA LEU A 590 -11.85 81.01 -27.75
C LEU A 590 -10.87 81.66 -28.73
N ASN A 591 -10.15 80.88 -29.53
CA ASN A 591 -9.24 81.41 -30.54
C ASN A 591 -10.00 82.16 -31.67
N ASN A 592 -11.16 81.65 -32.08
CA ASN A 592 -12.03 82.34 -33.04
C ASN A 592 -12.57 83.67 -32.47
N GLU A 593 -12.91 83.71 -31.18
CA GLU A 593 -13.38 84.93 -30.50
C GLU A 593 -12.26 85.95 -30.28
N ILE A 594 -11.05 85.51 -29.90
CA ILE A 594 -9.85 86.35 -29.86
C ILE A 594 -9.58 86.97 -31.24
N GLU A 595 -9.72 86.20 -32.31
CA GLU A 595 -9.54 86.66 -33.68
C GLU A 595 -10.66 87.63 -34.12
N ARG A 596 -11.91 87.41 -33.68
CA ARG A 596 -13.02 88.36 -33.87
C ARG A 596 -12.72 89.70 -33.17
N LEU A 597 -12.30 89.65 -31.90
CA LEU A 597 -11.95 90.82 -31.10
C LEU A 597 -10.72 91.57 -31.66
N ARG A 598 -9.71 90.86 -32.19
CA ARG A 598 -8.56 91.48 -32.89
C ARG A 598 -9.00 92.32 -34.09
N ARG A 599 -9.94 91.81 -34.90
CA ARG A 599 -10.49 92.54 -36.05
C ARG A 599 -11.34 93.74 -35.61
N GLU A 600 -12.12 93.59 -34.54
CA GLU A 600 -12.93 94.67 -33.96
C GLU A 600 -12.07 95.79 -33.35
N ILE A 601 -10.98 95.45 -32.66
CA ILE A 601 -9.96 96.40 -32.22
C ILE A 601 -9.31 97.09 -33.43
N HIS A 602 -8.99 96.36 -34.50
CA HIS A 602 -8.36 96.95 -35.68
C HIS A 602 -9.28 97.93 -36.44
N THR A 603 -10.58 97.63 -36.58
CA THR A 603 -11.54 98.58 -37.18
C THR A 603 -11.86 99.76 -36.26
N LEU A 604 -11.85 99.56 -34.95
CA LEU A 604 -11.89 100.66 -33.98
C LEU A 604 -10.63 101.54 -34.09
N GLU A 605 -9.43 100.96 -34.16
CA GLU A 605 -8.19 101.70 -34.40
C GLU A 605 -8.22 102.48 -35.72
N GLU A 606 -8.68 101.89 -36.82
CA GLU A 606 -8.81 102.62 -38.09
C GLU A 606 -9.83 103.75 -38.00
N THR A 607 -11.00 103.53 -37.40
CA THR A 607 -12.01 104.58 -37.27
C THR A 607 -11.58 105.67 -36.29
N TYR A 608 -10.83 105.35 -35.23
CA TYR A 608 -10.15 106.33 -34.39
C TYR A 608 -9.05 107.07 -35.15
N LYS A 609 -8.20 106.42 -35.96
CA LYS A 609 -7.18 107.09 -36.81
C LYS A 609 -7.83 108.02 -37.83
N ARG A 610 -8.92 107.61 -38.50
CA ARG A 610 -9.68 108.45 -39.45
C ARG A 610 -10.34 109.64 -38.73
N ARG A 611 -10.97 109.42 -37.57
CA ARG A 611 -11.53 110.49 -36.72
C ARG A 611 -10.46 111.42 -36.16
N LEU A 612 -9.28 110.91 -35.84
CA LEU A 612 -8.13 111.70 -35.39
C LEU A 612 -7.64 112.59 -36.53
N VAL A 613 -7.42 112.08 -37.74
CA VAL A 613 -7.02 112.90 -38.90
C VAL A 613 -8.08 113.96 -39.24
N ILE A 614 -9.38 113.65 -39.12
CA ILE A 614 -10.45 114.65 -39.24
C ILE A 614 -10.35 115.68 -38.12
N SER A 615 -10.21 115.25 -36.86
CA SER A 615 -10.09 116.13 -35.70
C SER A 615 -8.78 116.93 -35.67
N GLU A 616 -7.71 116.46 -36.30
CA GLU A 616 -6.42 117.15 -36.47
C GLU A 616 -6.52 118.19 -37.58
N LYS A 617 -7.27 117.89 -38.65
CA LYS A 617 -7.60 118.88 -39.67
C LYS A 617 -8.54 119.95 -39.13
N GLU A 618 -9.60 119.56 -38.42
CA GLU A 618 -10.48 120.48 -37.71
C GLU A 618 -9.72 121.27 -36.63
N ALA A 619 -8.80 120.63 -35.89
CA ALA A 619 -7.93 121.32 -34.94
C ALA A 619 -6.87 122.20 -35.62
N SER A 620 -6.53 121.97 -36.89
CA SER A 620 -5.65 122.84 -37.70
C SER A 620 -6.41 124.03 -38.27
N ASP A 621 -7.62 123.83 -38.78
CA ASP A 621 -8.54 124.90 -39.19
C ASP A 621 -8.97 125.75 -37.97
N LEU A 622 -9.17 125.10 -36.82
CA LEU A 622 -9.34 125.77 -35.53
C LEU A 622 -8.03 126.33 -34.99
N ALA A 623 -6.85 125.78 -35.31
CA ALA A 623 -5.55 126.37 -34.95
C ALA A 623 -5.33 127.68 -35.71
N MET A 624 -5.64 127.75 -37.01
CA MET A 624 -5.59 129.01 -37.76
C MET A 624 -6.61 130.04 -37.24
N LYS A 625 -7.81 129.59 -36.84
CA LYS A 625 -8.78 130.45 -36.12
C LYS A 625 -8.31 130.80 -34.71
N LYS A 626 -7.51 129.95 -34.07
CA LYS A 626 -6.93 130.15 -32.74
C LYS A 626 -5.66 131.01 -32.78
N ASP A 627 -4.91 131.08 -33.88
CA ASP A 627 -3.86 132.09 -34.10
C ASP A 627 -4.46 133.44 -34.49
N ALA A 628 -5.68 133.45 -35.04
CA ALA A 628 -6.51 134.65 -35.16
C ALA A 628 -7.10 135.09 -33.80
N LEU A 629 -7.47 134.14 -32.93
CA LEU A 629 -8.11 134.42 -31.63
C LEU A 629 -7.15 134.49 -30.43
N GLU A 630 -5.93 133.95 -30.46
CA GLU A 630 -4.94 134.05 -29.37
C GLU A 630 -4.18 135.36 -29.42
N ARG A 631 -4.18 136.05 -30.58
CA ARG A 631 -3.91 137.50 -30.61
C ARG A 631 -4.91 138.29 -29.75
N GLU A 632 -6.12 137.77 -29.57
CA GLU A 632 -7.19 138.37 -28.74
C GLU A 632 -7.27 137.75 -27.32
N ILE A 633 -6.88 136.47 -27.17
CA ILE A 633 -7.09 135.63 -25.97
C ILE A 633 -5.79 135.40 -25.17
N LEU A 634 -4.67 136.05 -25.52
CA LEU A 634 -3.50 136.19 -24.62
C LEU A 634 -3.77 137.11 -23.39
N ARG A 635 -5.02 137.11 -22.90
CA ARG A 635 -5.59 138.06 -21.93
C ARG A 635 -6.38 137.40 -20.77
N LEU A 636 -6.03 136.16 -20.35
CA LEU A 636 -6.16 135.57 -18.98
C LEU A 636 -5.69 134.08 -18.91
N LYS A 637 -5.70 133.40 -17.73
CA LYS A 637 -4.84 132.21 -17.43
C LYS A 637 -5.38 131.15 -16.40
N ARG A 638 -5.16 129.84 -16.71
CA ARG A 638 -4.73 128.68 -15.85
C ARG A 638 -5.71 127.91 -14.87
N PRO A 639 -5.36 126.70 -14.30
CA PRO A 639 -6.26 125.49 -14.26
C PRO A 639 -6.21 124.52 -13.00
N ALA A 640 -6.59 123.21 -13.17
CA ALA A 640 -6.32 121.97 -12.36
C ALA A 640 -7.33 121.55 -11.22
N MET A 641 -7.36 120.37 -10.52
CA MET A 641 -6.42 119.24 -10.20
C MET A 641 -7.09 117.85 -9.81
N PHE A 642 -6.40 116.71 -10.07
CA PHE A 642 -6.27 115.41 -9.29
C PHE A 642 -7.52 114.48 -8.96
N ASN A 643 -7.44 113.50 -8.01
CA ASN A 643 -7.05 112.03 -8.11
C ASN A 643 -7.47 111.27 -6.76
N ILE A 644 -7.21 110.01 -6.27
CA ILE A 644 -6.43 108.75 -6.60
C ILE A 644 -6.74 107.50 -5.65
N GLN A 645 -6.47 106.23 -6.07
CA GLN A 645 -6.08 104.97 -5.28
C GLN A 645 -7.03 104.02 -4.44
N THR A 646 -6.46 102.97 -3.78
CA THR A 646 -6.71 101.47 -3.88
C THR A 646 -6.27 100.56 -2.67
N GLN A 647 -6.78 99.30 -2.52
CA GLN A 647 -6.29 98.11 -1.70
C GLN A 647 -7.18 96.82 -1.96
N THR A 648 -6.95 95.49 -1.74
CA THR A 648 -5.95 94.51 -1.15
C THR A 648 -5.91 94.27 0.39
N ASP A 649 -5.80 93.06 1.03
CA ASP A 649 -5.93 91.58 0.72
C ASP A 649 -6.21 90.76 2.06
N GLU A 650 -6.01 89.45 2.43
CA GLU A 650 -5.29 88.18 2.03
C GLU A 650 -6.07 86.86 2.51
N LYS A 651 -5.48 85.61 2.53
CA LYS A 651 -6.08 84.34 3.11
C LYS A 651 -5.08 83.18 3.50
N ILE A 652 -5.48 82.25 4.41
CA ILE A 652 -4.67 81.12 5.00
C ILE A 652 -5.14 79.70 4.54
N MET A 653 -4.26 78.67 4.61
CA MET A 653 -4.52 77.23 4.33
C MET A 653 -4.28 76.28 5.53
N THR A 654 -4.88 75.08 5.52
CA THR A 654 -4.70 73.98 6.50
C THR A 654 -4.61 72.59 5.83
N ILE A 655 -4.02 71.60 6.51
CA ILE A 655 -3.82 70.23 5.99
C ILE A 655 -4.96 69.28 6.40
N ASP A 656 -5.25 68.32 5.52
CA ASP A 656 -6.29 67.29 5.66
C ASP A 656 -5.84 66.13 6.59
N PRO A 657 -6.51 65.90 7.74
CA PRO A 657 -6.14 64.86 8.71
C PRO A 657 -6.16 63.42 8.16
N SER A 658 -6.94 63.15 7.11
CA SER A 658 -7.11 61.79 6.57
C SER A 658 -5.85 61.24 5.88
N LYS A 659 -4.87 62.11 5.59
CA LYS A 659 -3.63 61.78 4.87
C LYS A 659 -2.47 61.39 5.80
N LEU A 660 -2.64 61.54 7.11
CA LEU A 660 -1.61 61.27 8.12
C LEU A 660 -1.63 59.80 8.57
N VAL A 661 -1.12 58.92 7.71
CA VAL A 661 -1.10 57.46 7.90
C VAL A 661 0.32 56.87 7.90
N PHE A 662 0.59 56.00 8.87
CA PHE A 662 1.85 55.31 9.08
C PHE A 662 1.72 53.82 8.73
N ASP A 663 2.80 53.18 8.30
CA ASP A 663 2.84 51.72 8.11
C ASP A 663 3.23 51.01 9.42
N GLY A 664 2.29 50.29 10.02
CA GLY A 664 2.55 49.38 11.14
C GLY A 664 3.08 48.01 10.68
N VAL A 665 2.84 46.97 11.48
CA VAL A 665 3.33 45.60 11.25
C VAL A 665 2.67 44.97 10.02
N HIS A 666 1.34 44.88 9.99
CA HIS A 666 0.52 44.33 8.89
C HIS A 666 -0.45 45.33 8.27
N ARG A 667 -0.69 46.49 8.90
CA ARG A 667 -1.74 47.45 8.52
C ARG A 667 -1.26 48.88 8.64
N LYS A 668 -1.91 49.79 7.92
CA LYS A 668 -1.73 51.24 8.11
C LYS A 668 -2.50 51.71 9.34
N VAL A 669 -1.89 52.63 10.10
CA VAL A 669 -2.43 53.23 11.33
C VAL A 669 -2.40 54.75 11.22
N THR A 670 -3.46 55.44 11.66
CA THR A 670 -3.54 56.91 11.58
C THR A 670 -2.78 57.58 12.73
N ALA A 671 -2.36 58.84 12.52
CA ALA A 671 -1.77 59.67 13.57
C ALA A 671 -2.66 59.77 14.83
N HIS A 672 -3.98 59.82 14.65
CA HIS A 672 -4.95 59.82 15.75
C HIS A 672 -4.90 58.52 16.55
N GLN A 673 -4.96 57.36 15.88
CA GLN A 673 -4.87 56.05 16.54
C GLN A 673 -3.55 55.87 17.29
N LEU A 674 -2.42 56.38 16.75
CA LEU A 674 -1.12 56.39 17.44
C LEU A 674 -1.11 57.25 18.71
N CYS A 675 -1.92 58.31 18.76
CA CYS A 675 -2.12 59.11 19.96
C CYS A 675 -3.07 58.41 20.95
N ASP A 676 -4.13 57.77 20.46
CA ASP A 676 -5.12 57.00 21.25
C ASP A 676 -4.54 55.70 21.84
N CYS A 677 -3.41 55.22 21.32
CA CYS A 677 -2.61 54.15 21.91
C CYS A 677 -1.28 54.62 22.50
N GLY A 678 -1.10 55.92 22.72
CA GLY A 678 0.02 56.49 23.50
C GLY A 678 1.42 56.36 22.87
N ILE A 679 1.52 55.98 21.59
CA ILE A 679 2.81 55.90 20.87
C ILE A 679 3.32 57.31 20.51
N ILE A 680 2.42 58.25 20.19
CA ILE A 680 2.77 59.67 19.99
C ILE A 680 2.05 60.57 20.99
N SER A 681 2.65 61.73 21.29
CA SER A 681 2.03 62.75 22.14
C SER A 681 1.00 63.58 21.37
N LYS A 682 0.06 64.22 22.09
CA LYS A 682 -0.89 65.18 21.51
C LYS A 682 -0.18 66.34 20.80
N ALA A 683 0.94 66.84 21.36
CA ALA A 683 1.75 67.87 20.72
C ALA A 683 2.36 67.38 19.39
N THR A 684 2.79 66.11 19.31
CA THR A 684 3.29 65.49 18.07
C THR A 684 2.18 65.42 17.01
N LEU A 685 0.96 65.05 17.40
CA LEU A 685 -0.22 65.03 16.52
C LEU A 685 -0.57 66.44 16.02
N GLU A 686 -0.54 67.46 16.88
CA GLU A 686 -0.76 68.85 16.50
C GLU A 686 0.31 69.38 15.53
N MET A 687 1.59 68.99 15.70
CA MET A 687 2.65 69.34 14.76
C MET A 687 2.43 68.73 13.37
N LEU A 688 1.97 67.47 13.29
CA LEU A 688 1.61 66.82 12.02
C LEU A 688 0.42 67.52 11.34
N LEU A 689 -0.64 67.84 12.09
CA LEU A 689 -1.82 68.55 11.57
C LEU A 689 -1.53 69.97 11.08
N GLN A 690 -0.52 70.63 11.67
CA GLN A 690 -0.04 71.95 11.28
C GLN A 690 1.04 71.91 10.18
N GLY A 691 1.45 70.72 9.70
CA GLY A 691 2.53 70.56 8.72
C GLY A 691 3.93 70.94 9.23
N LYS A 692 4.13 70.99 10.55
CA LYS A 692 5.39 71.34 11.23
C LYS A 692 6.32 70.15 11.44
N LYS A 693 5.81 68.93 11.31
CA LYS A 693 6.55 67.69 11.10
C LYS A 693 5.90 66.91 9.96
N THR A 694 6.66 66.07 9.26
CA THR A 694 6.12 65.11 8.28
C THR A 694 5.84 63.75 8.91
N VAL A 695 5.13 62.89 8.19
CA VAL A 695 4.86 61.50 8.61
C VAL A 695 6.17 60.72 8.69
N GLU A 696 7.08 60.93 7.75
CA GLU A 696 8.39 60.27 7.65
C GLU A 696 9.29 60.62 8.84
N GLU A 697 9.34 61.91 9.22
CA GLU A 697 10.11 62.38 10.39
C GLU A 697 9.62 61.74 11.69
N VAL A 698 8.30 61.67 11.89
CA VAL A 698 7.73 61.04 13.10
C VAL A 698 7.89 59.52 13.04
N ALA A 699 7.81 58.90 11.86
CA ALA A 699 7.96 57.45 11.70
C ALA A 699 9.36 56.95 12.14
N VAL A 700 10.40 57.76 11.98
CA VAL A 700 11.75 57.44 12.49
C VAL A 700 11.76 57.42 14.02
N ASP A 701 11.17 58.44 14.67
CA ASP A 701 11.08 58.54 16.14
C ASP A 701 10.36 57.32 16.77
N ILE A 702 9.37 56.73 16.08
CA ILE A 702 8.54 55.62 16.58
C ILE A 702 8.73 54.27 15.85
N GLN A 703 9.83 54.11 15.09
CA GLN A 703 10.07 52.94 14.24
C GLN A 703 9.99 51.60 15.01
N VAL A 704 10.40 51.57 16.28
CA VAL A 704 10.28 50.40 17.16
C VAL A 704 8.82 49.99 17.38
N SER A 705 7.93 50.96 17.62
CA SER A 705 6.49 50.72 17.81
C SER A 705 5.78 50.32 16.52
N LEU A 706 6.24 50.80 15.36
CA LEU A 706 5.67 50.46 14.07
C LEU A 706 6.15 49.11 13.52
N LYS A 707 7.46 48.83 13.57
CA LYS A 707 8.12 47.74 12.81
C LYS A 707 9.15 46.93 13.62
N GLY A 708 9.43 47.31 14.87
CA GLY A 708 10.34 46.60 15.77
C GLY A 708 11.84 46.77 15.46
N THR A 709 12.68 46.21 16.33
CA THR A 709 14.15 46.24 16.29
C THR A 709 14.80 45.06 15.56
N GLY A 710 14.03 44.33 14.74
CA GLY A 710 14.51 43.17 13.98
C GLY A 710 14.48 41.83 14.73
N ILE A 711 13.93 40.81 14.08
CA ILE A 711 13.83 39.42 14.57
C ILE A 711 15.12 38.65 14.26
N ILE A 712 15.36 37.49 14.89
CA ILE A 712 16.38 36.56 14.38
C ILE A 712 15.88 35.99 13.05
N SER A 713 16.51 36.40 11.96
CA SER A 713 16.00 36.24 10.59
C SER A 713 16.42 34.94 9.90
N GLY A 714 17.33 34.19 10.50
CA GLY A 714 17.88 32.94 9.97
C GLY A 714 19.24 32.63 10.59
N MET A 715 19.97 31.69 9.98
CA MET A 715 21.32 31.31 10.38
C MET A 715 22.36 31.77 9.37
N LYS A 716 23.60 31.95 9.83
CA LYS A 716 24.76 32.25 8.98
C LYS A 716 25.91 31.28 9.27
N THR A 717 26.43 30.69 8.20
CA THR A 717 27.63 29.85 8.20
C THR A 717 28.78 30.60 7.53
N SER A 718 30.02 30.24 7.85
CA SER A 718 31.22 30.80 7.21
C SER A 718 31.41 30.32 5.76
N SER A 719 30.87 29.14 5.41
CA SER A 719 31.12 28.44 4.14
C SER A 719 29.93 28.41 3.17
N GLN A 720 28.69 28.54 3.65
CA GLN A 720 27.47 28.47 2.83
C GLN A 720 26.63 29.74 2.89
N GLY A 721 27.09 30.78 3.60
CA GLY A 721 26.38 32.05 3.72
C GLY A 721 25.17 31.99 4.66
N LYS A 722 24.12 32.73 4.31
CA LYS A 722 22.90 32.96 5.11
C LYS A 722 21.74 32.08 4.60
N MET A 723 21.01 31.45 5.52
CA MET A 723 19.97 30.45 5.21
C MET A 723 18.78 30.51 6.19
N PRO A 724 17.55 30.19 5.77
CA PRO A 724 16.40 30.09 6.66
C PRO A 724 16.54 28.91 7.64
N PHE A 725 15.81 28.96 8.77
CA PHE A 725 15.88 27.92 9.80
C PHE A 725 15.45 26.53 9.31
N THR A 726 14.53 26.48 8.34
CA THR A 726 14.08 25.25 7.67
C THR A 726 15.21 24.57 6.92
N GLU A 727 16.04 25.34 6.20
CA GLU A 727 17.24 24.80 5.53
C GLU A 727 18.29 24.33 6.54
N ALA A 728 18.45 25.06 7.67
CA ALA A 728 19.32 24.64 8.77
C ALA A 728 18.84 23.35 9.47
N LYS A 729 17.52 23.16 9.64
CA LYS A 729 16.87 21.92 10.12
C LYS A 729 17.25 20.75 9.20
N HIS A 730 17.02 20.91 7.89
CA HIS A 730 17.36 19.87 6.89
C HIS A 730 18.85 19.56 6.79
N LYS A 731 19.72 20.57 6.97
CA LYS A 731 21.18 20.42 7.03
C LYS A 731 21.71 19.89 8.37
N LYS A 732 20.84 19.68 9.37
CA LYS A 732 21.19 19.28 10.75
C LYS A 732 22.15 20.26 11.45
N LEU A 733 22.07 21.54 11.08
CA LEU A 733 22.78 22.65 11.75
C LEU A 733 21.95 23.26 12.90
N LEU A 734 20.71 22.78 13.06
CA LEU A 734 19.72 23.21 14.02
C LEU A 734 18.81 22.03 14.35
N SER A 735 18.51 21.77 15.62
CA SER A 735 17.55 20.71 15.98
C SER A 735 16.12 21.11 15.58
N PRO A 736 15.25 20.14 15.21
CA PRO A 736 13.87 20.45 14.79
C PRO A 736 13.09 21.28 15.81
N GLU A 737 13.30 21.01 17.10
CA GLU A 737 12.65 21.72 18.21
C GLU A 737 13.10 23.19 18.31
N SER A 738 14.39 23.49 18.13
CA SER A 738 14.87 24.87 18.10
C SER A 738 14.43 25.58 16.80
N ALA A 739 14.41 24.87 15.67
CA ALA A 739 13.94 25.39 14.38
C ALA A 739 12.48 25.85 14.43
N ILE A 740 11.56 25.03 14.97
CA ILE A 740 10.15 25.42 15.06
C ILE A 740 9.94 26.61 16.01
N MET A 741 10.60 26.64 17.18
CA MET A 741 10.52 27.78 18.10
C MET A 741 11.01 29.08 17.45
N LEU A 742 12.09 29.02 16.67
CA LEU A 742 12.65 30.18 15.97
C LEU A 742 11.75 30.67 14.81
N LEU A 743 11.08 29.77 14.10
CA LEU A 743 10.07 30.12 13.09
C LEU A 743 8.79 30.67 13.73
N GLU A 744 8.34 30.13 14.86
CA GLU A 744 7.23 30.68 15.64
C GLU A 744 7.52 32.13 16.08
N ALA A 745 8.75 32.43 16.51
CA ALA A 745 9.16 33.78 16.86
C ALA A 745 9.08 34.77 15.67
N GLN A 746 9.37 34.31 14.45
CA GLN A 746 9.19 35.10 13.24
C GLN A 746 7.71 35.37 12.95
N ALA A 747 6.88 34.33 12.88
CA ALA A 747 5.44 34.46 12.65
C ALA A 747 4.75 35.36 13.71
N ALA A 748 5.12 35.19 14.99
CA ALA A 748 4.57 35.98 16.10
C ALA A 748 5.01 37.45 16.14
N THR A 749 6.08 37.83 15.44
CA THR A 749 6.55 39.23 15.34
C THR A 749 6.19 39.90 14.02
N GLY A 750 5.52 39.17 13.12
CA GLY A 750 4.86 39.71 11.93
C GLY A 750 4.92 38.75 10.75
N TYR A 751 6.11 38.24 10.43
CA TYR A 751 6.39 37.59 9.16
C TYR A 751 7.48 36.54 9.29
N ILE A 752 7.36 35.46 8.52
CA ILE A 752 8.50 34.62 8.18
C ILE A 752 9.47 35.45 7.32
N VAL A 753 10.77 35.33 7.61
CA VAL A 753 11.83 36.03 6.90
C VAL A 753 12.62 35.04 6.06
N ASP A 754 12.74 35.33 4.76
CA ASP A 754 13.76 34.73 3.91
C ASP A 754 15.05 35.56 4.04
N PRO A 755 16.10 35.04 4.70
CA PRO A 755 17.33 35.79 4.89
C PRO A 755 18.16 35.88 3.61
N ALA A 756 17.99 34.98 2.62
CA ALA A 756 18.74 35.00 1.38
C ALA A 756 18.35 36.25 0.57
N PHE A 757 17.05 36.42 0.31
CA PHE A 757 16.50 37.51 -0.51
C PHE A 757 16.08 38.76 0.30
N ASN A 758 16.10 38.70 1.64
CA ASN A 758 15.62 39.76 2.55
C ASN A 758 14.11 40.04 2.40
N GLU A 759 13.33 39.02 2.02
CA GLU A 759 11.87 39.13 1.88
C GLU A 759 11.16 38.74 3.18
N LYS A 760 10.07 39.46 3.49
CA LYS A 760 9.17 39.19 4.62
C LYS A 760 7.83 38.75 4.06
N MET A 761 7.31 37.62 4.53
CA MET A 761 6.09 37.03 3.98
C MET A 761 5.23 36.33 5.05
N PRO A 762 3.91 36.22 4.84
CA PRO A 762 3.04 35.39 5.68
C PRO A 762 3.42 33.92 5.65
N VAL A 763 3.04 33.15 6.66
CA VAL A 763 3.31 31.70 6.80
C VAL A 763 2.79 30.93 5.58
N ASP A 764 1.59 31.25 5.10
CA ASP A 764 1.01 30.63 3.91
C ASP A 764 1.86 30.85 2.64
N THR A 765 2.47 32.04 2.51
CA THR A 765 3.37 32.38 1.40
C THR A 765 4.74 31.72 1.57
N ALA A 766 5.25 31.63 2.80
CA ALA A 766 6.49 30.92 3.11
C ALA A 766 6.39 29.41 2.80
N CYS A 767 5.25 28.79 3.12
CA CYS A 767 4.97 27.39 2.79
C CYS A 767 4.94 27.17 1.27
N SER A 768 4.25 28.05 0.54
CA SER A 768 4.12 27.97 -0.94
C SER A 768 5.44 28.24 -1.68
N ARG A 769 6.44 28.79 -0.99
CA ARG A 769 7.81 29.04 -1.50
C ARG A 769 8.86 28.07 -0.95
N GLY A 770 8.48 27.10 -0.11
CA GLY A 770 9.43 26.15 0.50
C GLY A 770 10.35 26.76 1.57
N ILE A 771 10.09 27.99 2.03
CA ILE A 771 10.83 28.64 3.12
C ILE A 771 10.42 28.06 4.48
N VAL A 772 9.23 27.45 4.56
CA VAL A 772 8.67 26.71 5.71
C VAL A 772 8.17 25.36 5.22
N ASP A 773 8.45 24.29 5.97
CA ASP A 773 7.95 22.95 5.64
C ASP A 773 6.44 22.84 5.88
N THR A 774 5.76 22.06 5.03
CA THR A 774 4.31 21.87 5.14
C THR A 774 3.85 21.15 6.42
N GLU A 775 4.76 20.48 7.13
CA GLU A 775 4.50 19.87 8.45
C GLU A 775 4.37 20.93 9.57
N ASP A 776 5.13 22.02 9.47
CA ASP A 776 5.20 23.08 10.49
C ASP A 776 4.07 24.12 10.33
N ARG A 777 3.36 24.12 9.19
CA ARG A 777 2.35 25.14 8.81
C ARG A 777 1.26 25.36 9.86
N ASP A 778 0.66 24.29 10.40
CA ASP A 778 -0.45 24.38 11.36
C ASP A 778 -0.01 24.87 12.76
N VAL A 779 1.29 24.80 13.06
CA VAL A 779 1.89 25.41 14.26
C VAL A 779 2.18 26.88 13.97
N LEU A 780 2.80 27.17 12.83
CA LEU A 780 3.21 28.52 12.46
C LEU A 780 2.04 29.45 12.14
N LEU A 781 0.91 28.96 11.62
CA LEU A 781 -0.33 29.75 11.51
C LEU A 781 -0.92 30.15 12.87
N LYS A 782 -0.75 29.32 13.91
CA LYS A 782 -1.14 29.67 15.29
C LYS A 782 -0.17 30.70 15.89
N ALA A 783 1.10 30.66 15.50
CA ALA A 783 2.06 31.71 15.86
C ALA A 783 1.81 33.02 15.08
N GLU A 784 1.42 32.97 13.81
CA GLU A 784 1.05 34.15 13.01
C GLU A 784 -0.20 34.85 13.55
N ALA A 785 -1.13 34.09 14.15
CA ALA A 785 -2.25 34.64 14.90
C ALA A 785 -1.81 35.46 16.14
N ALA A 786 -0.55 35.42 16.58
CA ALA A 786 -0.04 36.34 17.59
C ALA A 786 0.25 37.76 17.06
N SER A 787 0.53 37.92 15.76
CA SER A 787 0.77 39.23 15.13
C SER A 787 -0.43 39.75 14.33
N THR A 788 -1.24 38.83 13.76
CA THR A 788 -2.48 39.14 13.02
C THR A 788 -3.74 39.09 13.90
N GLY A 789 -3.67 38.39 15.03
CA GLY A 789 -4.69 38.30 16.07
C GLY A 789 -5.59 37.06 15.98
N PHE A 790 -5.78 36.38 17.12
CA PHE A 790 -6.62 35.18 17.22
C PHE A 790 -8.10 35.55 17.07
N LYS A 791 -8.79 34.96 16.09
CA LYS A 791 -10.22 35.20 15.87
C LYS A 791 -11.06 34.32 16.79
N ASP A 792 -11.79 34.95 17.71
CA ASP A 792 -12.76 34.31 18.60
C ASP A 792 -13.90 33.64 17.78
N PRO A 793 -14.09 32.31 17.86
CA PRO A 793 -15.16 31.62 17.14
C PRO A 793 -16.58 32.05 17.55
N TYR A 794 -16.78 32.52 18.78
CA TYR A 794 -18.09 32.84 19.35
C TYR A 794 -18.47 34.31 19.17
N THR A 795 -17.49 35.23 19.23
CA THR A 795 -17.75 36.68 19.11
C THR A 795 -17.23 37.31 17.82
N GLY A 796 -16.46 36.58 17.01
CA GLY A 796 -15.81 37.08 15.80
C GLY A 796 -14.71 38.12 16.04
N LYS A 797 -14.46 38.51 17.30
CA LYS A 797 -13.47 39.53 17.68
C LYS A 797 -12.05 39.00 17.48
N VAL A 798 -11.16 39.91 17.11
CA VAL A 798 -9.71 39.68 17.07
C VAL A 798 -9.16 39.85 18.48
N LEU A 799 -8.32 38.91 18.93
CA LEU A 799 -7.76 38.85 20.26
C LEU A 799 -6.23 38.89 20.21
N SER A 800 -5.59 39.51 21.21
CA SER A 800 -4.16 39.39 21.45
C SER A 800 -3.77 38.00 21.99
N VAL A 801 -2.46 37.71 22.04
CA VAL A 801 -1.93 36.46 22.64
C VAL A 801 -2.41 36.27 24.07
N GLY A 802 -2.37 37.31 24.91
CA GLY A 802 -2.82 37.23 26.30
C GLY A 802 -4.32 37.00 26.44
N GLN A 803 -5.13 37.63 25.58
CA GLN A 803 -6.57 37.40 25.53
C GLN A 803 -6.93 36.00 25.00
N ALA A 804 -6.15 35.46 24.08
CA ALA A 804 -6.29 34.11 23.55
C ALA A 804 -5.95 33.04 24.61
N TYR A 805 -4.85 33.23 25.35
CA TYR A 805 -4.49 32.43 26.53
C TYR A 805 -5.61 32.45 27.59
N LYS A 806 -6.12 33.65 27.92
CA LYS A 806 -7.18 33.84 28.93
C LYS A 806 -8.54 33.20 28.54
N LYS A 807 -8.72 32.85 27.26
CA LYS A 807 -9.86 32.07 26.74
C LYS A 807 -9.53 30.59 26.46
N GLY A 808 -8.32 30.13 26.73
CA GLY A 808 -7.89 28.75 26.48
C GLY A 808 -7.69 28.40 25.01
N HIS A 809 -7.49 29.39 24.12
CA HIS A 809 -7.16 29.13 22.70
C HIS A 809 -5.70 28.72 22.49
N ILE A 810 -4.81 29.05 23.44
CA ILE A 810 -3.40 28.65 23.50
C ILE A 810 -3.00 28.34 24.95
N ASP A 811 -2.00 27.50 25.13
CA ASP A 811 -1.43 27.17 26.44
C ASP A 811 -0.50 28.28 26.99
N LYS A 812 -0.09 28.15 28.27
CA LYS A 812 0.75 29.16 28.94
C LYS A 812 2.19 29.20 28.46
N GLU A 813 2.78 28.07 28.07
CA GLU A 813 4.18 28.00 27.64
C GLU A 813 4.34 28.60 26.23
N THR A 814 3.43 28.25 25.31
CA THR A 814 3.33 28.90 23.99
C THR A 814 3.01 30.39 24.12
N ALA A 815 2.01 30.78 24.94
CA ALA A 815 1.70 32.20 25.14
C ALA A 815 2.91 33.01 25.61
N ILE A 816 3.67 32.49 26.58
CA ILE A 816 4.90 33.13 27.08
C ILE A 816 5.99 33.17 26.00
N ARG A 817 6.20 32.08 25.25
CA ARG A 817 7.20 31.99 24.17
C ARG A 817 6.96 33.04 23.09
N LEU A 818 5.74 33.12 22.56
CA LEU A 818 5.36 34.09 21.52
C LEU A 818 5.42 35.54 22.04
N LEU A 819 4.94 35.81 23.27
CA LEU A 819 5.01 37.14 23.88
C LEU A 819 6.46 37.59 24.17
N GLN A 820 7.36 36.66 24.53
CA GLN A 820 8.78 36.99 24.76
C GLN A 820 9.49 37.40 23.47
N ALA A 821 9.15 36.80 22.32
CA ALA A 821 9.66 37.24 21.02
C ALA A 821 9.19 38.67 20.68
N GLN A 822 7.89 38.95 20.87
CA GLN A 822 7.34 40.30 20.68
C GLN A 822 8.01 41.33 21.61
N GLU A 823 8.06 41.05 22.92
CA GLU A 823 8.66 41.93 23.93
C GLU A 823 10.11 42.27 23.58
N SER A 824 10.89 41.27 23.17
CA SER A 824 12.30 41.44 22.80
C SER A 824 12.48 42.39 21.61
N VAL A 825 11.55 42.36 20.65
CA VAL A 825 11.67 43.07 19.37
C VAL A 825 11.08 44.48 19.43
N GLY A 826 10.04 44.73 20.23
CA GLY A 826 9.53 46.10 20.41
C GLY A 826 8.47 46.31 21.50
N GLY A 827 7.81 45.25 21.97
CA GLY A 827 6.69 45.36 22.92
C GLY A 827 5.67 44.25 22.71
N ILE A 828 4.45 44.41 23.19
CA ILE A 828 3.35 43.47 22.92
C ILE A 828 2.58 43.97 21.70
N ILE A 829 2.25 43.09 20.75
CA ILE A 829 1.49 43.51 19.56
C ILE A 829 0.01 43.71 19.90
N ASP A 830 -0.53 44.89 19.55
CA ASP A 830 -1.98 45.11 19.38
C ASP A 830 -2.36 44.64 17.96
N PRO A 831 -3.07 43.52 17.78
CA PRO A 831 -3.38 42.99 16.45
C PRO A 831 -4.48 43.77 15.72
N VAL A 832 -5.21 44.65 16.41
CA VAL A 832 -6.26 45.49 15.81
C VAL A 832 -5.65 46.74 15.19
N LEU A 833 -4.74 47.40 15.93
CA LEU A 833 -3.97 48.56 15.46
C LEU A 833 -2.74 48.16 14.62
N SER A 834 -2.25 46.93 14.76
CA SER A 834 -1.07 46.39 14.12
C SER A 834 0.23 47.14 14.47
N VAL A 835 0.43 47.39 15.76
CA VAL A 835 1.61 48.09 16.33
C VAL A 835 2.09 47.40 17.60
N TYR A 836 3.37 47.57 17.92
CA TYR A 836 3.96 47.19 19.20
C TYR A 836 3.69 48.27 20.26
N LEU A 837 3.20 47.84 21.43
CA LEU A 837 2.99 48.69 22.60
C LEU A 837 3.93 48.28 23.76
N PRO A 838 4.44 49.24 24.56
CA PRO A 838 5.15 48.92 25.80
C PRO A 838 4.31 48.02 26.71
N LYS A 839 4.95 47.11 27.46
CA LYS A 839 4.26 46.10 28.31
C LYS A 839 3.21 46.70 29.24
N ASP A 840 3.52 47.83 29.85
CA ASP A 840 2.65 48.49 30.83
C ASP A 840 1.38 49.01 30.13
N LEU A 841 1.54 49.63 28.96
CA LEU A 841 0.45 50.11 28.12
C LEU A 841 -0.36 48.96 27.47
N ALA A 842 0.27 47.81 27.26
CA ALA A 842 -0.41 46.58 26.84
C ALA A 842 -1.21 45.92 27.99
N LEU A 843 -0.78 46.08 29.24
CA LEU A 843 -1.54 45.68 30.42
C LEU A 843 -2.74 46.62 30.64
N ASP A 844 -2.55 47.93 30.56
CA ASP A 844 -3.64 48.94 30.64
C ASP A 844 -4.74 48.67 29.60
N ARG A 845 -4.34 48.33 28.36
CA ARG A 845 -5.25 47.98 27.25
C ARG A 845 -5.76 46.54 27.29
N ASN A 846 -5.46 45.79 28.35
CA ASN A 846 -5.90 44.40 28.57
C ASN A 846 -5.48 43.44 27.43
N LEU A 847 -4.36 43.70 26.76
CA LEU A 847 -3.76 42.81 25.74
C LEU A 847 -2.98 41.65 26.40
N ILE A 848 -2.50 41.87 27.62
CA ILE A 848 -1.98 40.87 28.57
C ILE A 848 -2.66 41.10 29.93
N ASP A 849 -2.52 40.14 30.84
CA ASP A 849 -2.95 40.26 32.23
C ASP A 849 -1.75 40.27 33.20
N ASP A 850 -2.01 40.56 34.48
CA ASP A 850 -1.03 40.51 35.57
C ASP A 850 -0.18 39.24 35.56
N ASP A 851 -0.80 38.10 35.24
CA ASP A 851 -0.19 36.78 35.33
C ASP A 851 0.88 36.59 34.23
N LEU A 852 0.57 36.99 33.00
CA LEU A 852 1.51 37.04 31.89
C LEU A 852 2.55 38.16 32.05
N TYR A 853 2.15 39.34 32.52
CA TYR A 853 3.06 40.46 32.81
C TYR A 853 4.14 40.07 33.84
N ARG A 854 3.72 39.41 34.94
CA ARG A 854 4.61 38.86 35.97
C ARG A 854 5.45 37.69 35.45
N ALA A 855 4.94 36.88 34.52
CA ALA A 855 5.70 35.81 33.90
C ALA A 855 6.82 36.35 33.00
N LEU A 856 6.52 37.29 32.10
CA LEU A 856 7.49 37.93 31.21
C LEU A 856 8.60 38.66 32.00
N ASN A 857 8.23 39.38 33.06
CA ASN A 857 9.20 40.05 33.94
C ASN A 857 10.18 39.10 34.65
N LYS A 858 9.88 37.80 34.76
CA LYS A 858 10.83 36.78 35.26
C LYS A 858 11.81 36.26 34.20
N LYS A 859 11.68 36.69 32.94
CA LYS A 859 12.52 36.28 31.79
C LYS A 859 12.70 34.74 31.69
N PRO A 860 11.59 33.98 31.55
CA PRO A 860 11.64 32.53 31.45
C PRO A 860 12.45 32.08 30.23
N ALA A 861 13.19 30.99 30.37
CA ALA A 861 13.98 30.41 29.29
C ALA A 861 13.07 29.56 28.38
N SER A 862 12.46 30.21 27.37
CA SER A 862 11.43 29.64 26.51
C SER A 862 11.93 29.20 25.12
N TYR A 863 13.24 29.22 24.89
CA TYR A 863 13.90 28.83 23.64
C TYR A 863 15.05 27.85 23.93
N LEU A 864 15.54 27.14 22.90
CA LEU A 864 16.72 26.27 22.99
C LEU A 864 17.91 26.90 22.26
N ASP A 865 19.08 26.94 22.89
CA ASP A 865 20.32 27.43 22.28
C ASP A 865 20.86 26.41 21.25
N PRO A 866 21.01 26.76 19.96
CA PRO A 866 21.45 25.80 18.95
C PRO A 866 22.89 25.27 19.09
N ALA A 867 23.70 25.81 20.01
CA ALA A 867 25.05 25.33 20.27
C ALA A 867 25.19 24.45 21.53
N THR A 868 24.22 24.47 22.45
CA THR A 868 24.25 23.66 23.69
C THR A 868 22.97 22.86 23.99
N GLU A 869 21.89 23.10 23.23
CA GLU A 869 20.52 22.63 23.47
C GLU A 869 19.94 23.00 24.86
N GLU A 870 20.60 23.89 25.60
CA GLU A 870 20.11 24.39 26.88
C GLU A 870 19.01 25.43 26.70
N LYS A 871 18.13 25.55 27.71
CA LYS A 871 17.06 26.55 27.71
C LYS A 871 17.63 27.97 27.86
N ILE A 872 17.32 28.86 26.91
CA ILE A 872 17.74 30.26 26.84
C ILE A 872 16.54 31.21 26.68
N THR A 873 16.71 32.51 26.97
CA THR A 873 15.69 33.53 26.64
C THR A 873 15.89 34.05 25.22
N TYR A 874 14.81 34.49 24.57
CA TYR A 874 14.89 35.08 23.23
C TYR A 874 15.78 36.35 23.17
N THR A 875 15.75 37.15 24.24
CA THR A 875 16.61 38.34 24.38
C THR A 875 18.09 37.97 24.38
N ASP A 876 18.46 36.89 25.08
CA ASP A 876 19.86 36.46 25.18
C ASP A 876 20.32 35.73 23.92
N LEU A 877 19.44 34.97 23.27
CA LEU A 877 19.71 34.37 21.96
C LEU A 877 19.92 35.46 20.88
N ARG A 878 19.13 36.54 20.88
CA ARG A 878 19.37 37.72 20.00
C ARG A 878 20.73 38.37 20.24
N ARG A 879 21.28 38.36 21.46
CA ARG A 879 22.63 38.88 21.75
C ARG A 879 23.76 38.00 21.20
N LYS A 880 23.50 36.70 20.98
CA LYS A 880 24.45 35.78 20.32
C LYS A 880 24.44 35.91 18.78
N CYS A 881 23.47 36.62 18.21
CA CYS A 881 23.35 36.79 16.76
C CYS A 881 24.27 37.89 16.21
N THR A 882 24.73 37.68 14.97
CA THR A 882 25.47 38.68 14.18
C THR A 882 24.52 39.59 13.43
N PHE A 883 24.73 40.91 13.48
CA PHE A 883 24.02 41.87 12.64
C PHE A 883 24.74 42.00 11.28
N GLU A 884 23.99 41.95 10.17
CA GLU A 884 24.53 42.10 8.81
C GLU A 884 24.24 43.51 8.27
N PRO A 885 25.24 44.43 8.19
CA PRO A 885 24.98 45.85 7.92
C PRO A 885 24.37 46.17 6.56
N VAL A 886 24.51 45.27 5.57
CA VAL A 886 24.01 45.47 4.19
C VAL A 886 22.53 45.12 4.07
N SER A 887 22.06 44.10 4.81
CA SER A 887 20.66 43.63 4.75
C SER A 887 19.82 44.11 5.92
N GLY A 888 20.45 44.57 7.01
CA GLY A 888 19.79 44.91 8.27
C GLY A 888 19.30 43.70 9.06
N LEU A 889 19.69 42.49 8.66
CA LEU A 889 19.23 41.23 9.26
C LEU A 889 20.07 40.84 10.47
N LEU A 890 19.41 40.24 11.47
CA LEU A 890 20.04 39.65 12.64
C LEU A 890 20.10 38.13 12.44
N LEU A 891 21.30 37.58 12.23
CA LEU A 891 21.52 36.20 11.82
C LEU A 891 22.29 35.44 12.90
N LEU A 892 21.79 34.27 13.31
CA LEU A 892 22.45 33.43 14.32
C LEU A 892 23.68 32.75 13.70
N PRO A 893 24.89 32.86 14.31
CA PRO A 893 26.07 32.15 13.83
C PRO A 893 25.90 30.64 14.06
N CYS A 894 26.22 29.84 13.04
CA CYS A 894 26.38 28.40 13.18
C CYS A 894 27.77 28.11 13.76
N PHE A 895 27.81 27.51 14.95
CA PHE A 895 29.01 26.88 15.50
C PHE A 895 28.99 25.40 15.15
N CYS A 896 30.10 24.87 14.63
CA CYS A 896 30.20 23.44 14.35
C CYS A 896 30.26 22.67 15.67
N LEU A 897 29.19 21.93 15.98
CA LEU A 897 29.25 20.80 16.90
C LEU A 897 30.27 19.79 16.33
N HIS A 898 31.20 19.35 17.18
CA HIS A 898 32.43 18.69 16.77
C HIS A 898 32.56 17.27 17.30
#